data_AF-A0A429B8N5-F1
#
_entry.id   AF-A0A429B8N5-F1
#
_cell.length_a   1.000
_cell.length_b   1.000
_cell.length_c   1.000
_cell.angle_alpha   90.00
_cell.angle_beta   90.00
_cell.angle_gamma   90.00
#
_symmetry.space_group_name_H-M   'P 1'
#
loop_
_entity.id
_entity.type
_entity.pdbx_description
1 polymer ?
#
loop_
_entity_poly.entity_id
_entity_poly.type
_entity_poly.pdbx_seq_one_letter_code
_entity_poly.pdbx_strand_id
1 'polypeptide(L)'
;MTGAGETQTGVADPLGEALAAAVQRTGARYGGVYVLDPAEEVLGLIALCGIPVDAFAPWWRTAYAAHGPAQDSVRNERIVWVSSLEELARCYPRVAASLPYEIAFAMVPLRGVRHCRGTMLLLWAPDRSPRLSPRERGRMASAARRVARVLNSASSAPEIPDRPHFVRPHRSDTSAQSAHEAATLVERLPVGTLSLDLAGRITYVNAAAASLLGSPLEQLLGTEPWMSLPWLDNIAYMDAYRIAMSSRESLGLTVLRPPDQWLDLRLHTDDTGTSILVTPDSSSRPIGTRPASTGAPPDSRIHLLMGLAAALTETVGVQDVVDLVGDQILPAFGAHGMIMSTADAGRIRIIGYRGYEPAVIDQFDGMPTDADLTPAGHALATGASSFFADRGELAHLYPRAPQLSDKQAWAFLPLLSSGRPIGCLLIAYNHPHTFPVAERSILTPLAGLIAQALDRARLYDAKHGLALALQQTLLPQALPNVTGLEVAARYFPAGQGMNIGGDFYDLIRLTSTTAAAVIGDVQGHDMMAAALMGQVRMAVHSHATAGAAPDEVLIHTERDLADLNSSRFVSCLYAHLDLARQEVSLASAGHPPPLLRHADNKAEVVDISPGPPLGVGAGTPSYPVTTLPLLPETLLALYTDGLVEDPGTDITRTIADLARHLGESGDLPLHQLADSLVQHTRRTNQPIDDIALLLLQPNRLVES
;
A
#
# COMPACT_ATOMS: atom_id res chain seq x y z
N MET A 1 19.15 -53.92 6.58
CA MET A 1 17.98 -54.16 5.70
C MET A 1 17.66 -52.85 5.01
N THR A 2 17.89 -52.85 3.71
CA THR A 2 17.68 -51.75 2.76
C THR A 2 16.20 -51.41 2.62
N GLY A 3 15.82 -50.19 2.97
CA GLY A 3 14.59 -49.56 2.48
C GLY A 3 14.96 -48.63 1.32
N ALA A 4 14.89 -49.16 0.11
CA ALA A 4 15.10 -48.41 -1.13
C ALA A 4 14.01 -47.35 -1.30
N GLY A 5 14.40 -46.19 -1.82
CA GLY A 5 13.52 -45.04 -2.05
C GLY A 5 12.31 -45.39 -2.91
N GLU A 6 11.15 -44.96 -2.42
CA GLU A 6 9.95 -44.84 -3.23
C GLU A 6 10.12 -43.63 -4.16
N THR A 7 10.34 -43.94 -5.43
CA THR A 7 10.06 -43.07 -6.56
C THR A 7 8.59 -42.64 -6.50
N GLN A 8 8.31 -41.40 -6.08
CA GLN A 8 7.01 -40.75 -6.27
C GLN A 8 6.79 -40.48 -7.78
N THR A 9 6.40 -41.52 -8.51
CA THR A 9 5.81 -41.38 -9.85
C THR A 9 4.34 -41.02 -9.72
N GLY A 10 3.97 -39.81 -10.17
CA GLY A 10 2.71 -39.57 -10.86
C GLY A 10 1.50 -39.09 -10.04
N VAL A 11 1.63 -37.99 -9.29
CA VAL A 11 0.46 -37.09 -9.14
C VAL A 11 0.44 -36.24 -10.41
N ALA A 12 -0.65 -36.29 -11.17
CA ALA A 12 -0.80 -35.44 -12.34
C ALA A 12 -0.74 -33.97 -11.89
N ASP A 13 0.22 -33.20 -12.41
CA ASP A 13 0.30 -31.75 -12.23
C ASP A 13 -0.20 -31.06 -13.51
N PRO A 14 -1.52 -30.97 -13.73
CA PRO A 14 -2.08 -30.39 -14.93
C PRO A 14 -1.78 -28.89 -15.06
N LEU A 15 -1.51 -28.21 -13.94
CA LEU A 15 -1.16 -26.79 -13.93
C LEU A 15 0.28 -26.61 -14.43
N GLY A 16 1.22 -27.38 -13.91
CA GLY A 16 2.61 -27.38 -14.39
C GLY A 16 2.73 -27.83 -15.84
N GLU A 17 2.00 -28.84 -16.28
CA GLU A 17 1.98 -29.23 -17.70
C GLU A 17 1.46 -28.10 -18.60
N ALA A 18 0.37 -27.44 -18.20
CA ALA A 18 -0.18 -26.31 -18.95
C ALA A 18 0.78 -25.13 -18.99
N LEU A 19 1.48 -24.84 -17.88
CA LEU A 19 2.47 -23.78 -17.77
C LEU A 19 3.73 -24.08 -18.60
N ALA A 20 4.28 -25.30 -18.51
CA ALA A 20 5.43 -25.71 -19.31
C ALA A 20 5.13 -25.66 -20.82
N ALA A 21 3.93 -26.09 -21.22
CA ALA A 21 3.46 -25.95 -22.60
C ALA A 21 3.26 -24.48 -23.01
N ALA A 22 2.84 -23.60 -22.09
CA ALA A 22 2.72 -22.17 -22.34
C ALA A 22 4.08 -21.53 -22.61
N VAL A 23 5.08 -21.85 -21.78
CA VAL A 23 6.47 -21.38 -21.93
C VAL A 23 7.02 -21.81 -23.30
N GLN A 24 6.89 -23.10 -23.63
CA GLN A 24 7.37 -23.66 -24.90
C GLN A 24 6.69 -23.00 -26.13
N ARG A 25 5.36 -22.89 -26.14
CA ARG A 25 4.60 -22.40 -27.32
C ARG A 25 4.75 -20.90 -27.57
N THR A 26 5.05 -20.14 -26.53
CA THR A 26 5.29 -18.69 -26.62
C THR A 26 6.76 -18.36 -26.86
N GLY A 27 7.64 -19.37 -26.80
CA GLY A 27 9.09 -19.20 -26.88
C GLY A 27 9.64 -18.40 -25.70
N ALA A 28 8.91 -18.36 -24.59
CA ALA A 28 9.38 -17.83 -23.31
C ALA A 28 10.46 -18.76 -22.75
N ARG A 29 11.39 -18.18 -21.99
CA ARG A 29 12.40 -18.95 -21.25
C ARG A 29 11.81 -19.45 -19.94
N TYR A 30 11.07 -18.58 -19.27
CA TYR A 30 10.45 -18.86 -17.99
C TYR A 30 8.98 -18.44 -18.02
N GLY A 31 8.20 -18.96 -17.09
CA GLY A 31 6.83 -18.51 -16.91
C GLY A 31 6.32 -18.79 -15.51
N GLY A 32 5.30 -18.06 -15.07
CA GLY A 32 4.72 -18.23 -13.74
C GLY A 32 3.22 -17.97 -13.75
N VAL A 33 2.55 -18.35 -12.67
CA VAL A 33 1.11 -18.13 -12.49
C VAL A 33 0.87 -17.42 -11.17
N TYR A 34 0.30 -16.21 -11.25
CA TYR A 34 -0.18 -15.44 -10.10
C TYR A 34 -1.67 -15.60 -9.93
N VAL A 35 -2.12 -15.72 -8.68
CA VAL A 35 -3.53 -15.73 -8.30
C VAL A 35 -3.76 -14.69 -7.20
N LEU A 36 -4.90 -14.01 -7.26
CA LEU A 36 -5.35 -13.04 -6.27
C LEU A 36 -6.07 -13.76 -5.15
N ASP A 37 -5.59 -13.57 -3.92
CA ASP A 37 -6.35 -13.85 -2.71
C ASP A 37 -7.26 -12.65 -2.39
N PRO A 38 -8.60 -12.81 -2.46
CA PRO A 38 -9.53 -11.73 -2.15
C PRO A 38 -9.63 -11.41 -0.64
N ALA A 39 -9.18 -12.28 0.25
CA ALA A 39 -9.21 -12.04 1.69
C ALA A 39 -8.00 -11.21 2.17
N GLU A 40 -6.83 -11.46 1.60
CA GLU A 40 -5.58 -10.77 1.96
C GLU A 40 -5.22 -9.61 1.03
N GLU A 41 -5.97 -9.40 -0.06
CA GLU A 41 -5.64 -8.46 -1.14
C GLU A 41 -4.19 -8.63 -1.65
N VAL A 42 -3.74 -9.88 -1.83
CA VAL A 42 -2.39 -10.22 -2.27
C VAL A 42 -2.43 -11.01 -3.59
N LEU A 43 -1.54 -10.65 -4.52
CA LEU A 43 -1.21 -11.50 -5.67
C LEU A 43 -0.06 -12.42 -5.30
N GLY A 44 -0.34 -13.73 -5.24
CA GLY A 44 0.63 -14.77 -4.92
C GLY A 44 1.01 -15.63 -6.12
N LEU A 45 2.30 -15.90 -6.28
CA LEU A 45 2.85 -16.81 -7.26
C LEU A 45 2.65 -18.26 -6.79
N ILE A 46 1.85 -19.04 -7.52
CA ILE A 46 1.54 -20.42 -7.14
C ILE A 46 2.43 -21.45 -7.84
N ALA A 47 2.93 -21.12 -9.03
CA ALA A 47 3.80 -21.99 -9.82
C ALA A 47 4.78 -21.17 -10.67
N LEU A 48 5.99 -21.69 -10.83
CA LEU A 48 7.07 -21.06 -11.62
C LEU A 48 7.82 -22.12 -12.44
N CYS A 49 7.98 -21.86 -13.73
CA CYS A 49 8.54 -22.79 -14.71
C CYS A 49 9.90 -22.30 -15.22
N GLY A 50 10.90 -23.18 -15.13
CA GLY A 50 12.21 -23.02 -15.77
C GLY A 50 13.22 -22.14 -15.03
N ILE A 51 12.86 -21.53 -13.91
CA ILE A 51 13.75 -20.74 -13.05
C ILE A 51 13.60 -21.21 -11.60
N PRO A 52 14.68 -21.31 -10.80
CA PRO A 52 14.58 -21.71 -9.40
C PRO A 52 13.65 -20.78 -8.64
N VAL A 53 12.78 -21.36 -7.81
CA VAL A 53 11.71 -20.63 -7.15
C VAL A 53 12.28 -19.54 -6.23
N ASP A 54 13.38 -19.83 -5.53
CA ASP A 54 14.00 -18.92 -4.56
C ASP A 54 14.73 -17.74 -5.20
N ALA A 55 15.16 -17.87 -6.46
CA ALA A 55 15.65 -16.74 -7.23
C ALA A 55 14.57 -15.67 -7.43
N PHE A 56 13.28 -16.04 -7.29
CA PHE A 56 12.12 -15.18 -7.44
C PHE A 56 11.44 -14.80 -6.11
N ALA A 57 12.04 -15.15 -4.96
CA ALA A 57 11.47 -14.98 -3.62
C ALA A 57 10.90 -13.58 -3.31
N PRO A 58 11.58 -12.46 -3.66
CA PRO A 58 11.05 -11.12 -3.40
C PRO A 58 9.71 -10.81 -4.09
N TRP A 59 9.33 -11.59 -5.11
CA TRP A 59 8.11 -11.39 -5.89
C TRP A 59 7.11 -12.53 -5.75
N TRP A 60 7.29 -13.45 -4.80
CA TRP A 60 6.31 -14.51 -4.56
C TRP A 60 4.95 -13.95 -4.14
N ARG A 61 4.96 -12.88 -3.34
CA ARG A 61 3.75 -12.20 -2.89
C ARG A 61 3.91 -10.71 -3.13
N THR A 62 2.89 -10.10 -3.71
CA THR A 62 2.85 -8.65 -3.94
C THR A 62 1.48 -8.12 -3.56
N ALA A 63 1.44 -6.97 -2.87
CA ALA A 63 0.18 -6.34 -2.51
C ALA A 63 -0.65 -6.03 -3.77
N TYR A 64 -1.93 -6.41 -3.79
CA TYR A 64 -2.82 -6.13 -4.91
C TYR A 64 -3.11 -4.65 -5.04
N ALA A 65 -3.07 -3.88 -3.94
CA ALA A 65 -3.21 -2.43 -3.90
C ALA A 65 -2.07 -1.70 -4.66
N ALA A 66 -0.87 -2.28 -4.73
CA ALA A 66 0.30 -1.67 -5.34
C ALA A 66 0.15 -1.42 -6.86
N HIS A 67 0.87 -0.45 -7.39
CA HIS A 67 0.94 -0.22 -8.83
C HIS A 67 2.06 -1.06 -9.46
N GLY A 68 1.67 -2.12 -10.17
CA GLY A 68 2.62 -3.05 -10.80
C GLY A 68 2.04 -3.76 -12.02
N PRO A 69 2.89 -4.36 -12.87
CA PRO A 69 2.47 -5.01 -14.12
C PRO A 69 1.45 -6.13 -13.91
N ALA A 70 1.59 -6.91 -12.84
CA ALA A 70 0.67 -8.01 -12.52
C ALA A 70 -0.70 -7.48 -12.10
N GLN A 71 -0.72 -6.47 -11.23
CA GLN A 71 -1.91 -5.77 -10.75
C GLN A 71 -2.65 -5.12 -11.91
N ASP A 72 -1.95 -4.39 -12.77
CA ASP A 72 -2.53 -3.75 -13.95
C ASP A 72 -3.13 -4.74 -14.94
N SER A 73 -2.48 -5.91 -15.11
CA SER A 73 -2.99 -6.98 -15.97
C SER A 73 -4.30 -7.54 -15.45
N VAL A 74 -4.41 -7.75 -14.12
CA VAL A 74 -5.61 -8.28 -13.46
C VAL A 74 -6.72 -7.24 -13.40
N ARG A 75 -6.44 -6.01 -12.97
CA ARG A 75 -7.42 -4.91 -12.82
C ARG A 75 -8.06 -4.53 -14.14
N ASN A 76 -7.25 -4.35 -15.17
CA ASN A 76 -7.70 -3.87 -16.49
C ASN A 76 -7.98 -5.00 -17.48
N GLU A 77 -7.81 -6.26 -17.06
CA GLU A 77 -7.96 -7.47 -17.87
C GLU A 77 -7.20 -7.41 -19.21
N ARG A 78 -6.04 -6.76 -19.26
CA ARG A 78 -5.24 -6.59 -20.49
C ARG A 78 -3.87 -7.23 -20.39
N ILE A 79 -3.30 -7.58 -21.55
CA ILE A 79 -1.90 -8.00 -21.63
C ILE A 79 -1.02 -6.77 -21.36
N VAL A 80 -0.16 -6.86 -20.35
CA VAL A 80 0.89 -5.87 -20.10
C VAL A 80 2.18 -6.41 -20.70
N TRP A 81 2.79 -5.65 -21.60
CA TRP A 81 4.04 -5.99 -22.27
C TRP A 81 5.11 -5.01 -21.82
N VAL A 82 6.25 -5.53 -21.39
CA VAL A 82 7.43 -4.73 -21.03
C VAL A 82 8.61 -5.30 -21.79
N SER A 83 9.15 -4.51 -22.72
CA SER A 83 10.21 -4.95 -23.64
C SER A 83 11.62 -4.68 -23.13
N SER A 84 11.78 -3.73 -22.19
CA SER A 84 13.08 -3.32 -21.65
C SER A 84 12.95 -2.77 -20.23
N LEU A 85 14.09 -2.67 -19.54
CA LEU A 85 14.17 -2.02 -18.23
C LEU A 85 13.81 -0.53 -18.29
N GLU A 86 14.10 0.16 -19.39
CA GLU A 86 13.69 1.56 -19.60
C GLU A 86 12.16 1.70 -19.66
N GLU A 87 11.50 0.80 -20.39
CA GLU A 87 10.03 0.77 -20.45
C GLU A 87 9.43 0.39 -19.09
N LEU A 88 10.05 -0.54 -18.37
CA LEU A 88 9.67 -0.89 -17.00
C LEU A 88 9.82 0.31 -16.06
N ALA A 89 10.94 1.02 -16.11
CA ALA A 89 11.20 2.18 -15.25
C ALA A 89 10.26 3.34 -15.56
N ARG A 90 9.86 3.51 -16.82
CA ARG A 90 8.90 4.53 -17.23
C ARG A 90 7.48 4.24 -16.76
N CYS A 91 7.03 2.99 -16.88
CA CYS A 91 5.63 2.62 -16.61
C CYS A 91 5.41 2.12 -15.17
N TYR A 92 6.41 1.48 -14.58
CA TYR A 92 6.35 0.84 -13.25
C TYR A 92 7.67 1.09 -12.47
N PRO A 93 7.97 2.34 -12.07
CA PRO A 93 9.26 2.72 -11.49
C PRO A 93 9.64 1.89 -10.24
N ARG A 94 8.68 1.62 -9.35
CA ARG A 94 8.88 0.78 -8.15
C ARG A 94 9.32 -0.64 -8.49
N VAL A 95 8.68 -1.25 -9.48
CA VAL A 95 8.99 -2.62 -9.90
C VAL A 95 10.35 -2.66 -10.59
N ALA A 96 10.65 -1.67 -11.45
CA ALA A 96 11.95 -1.53 -12.09
C ALA A 96 13.10 -1.44 -11.09
N ALA A 97 12.88 -0.74 -9.98
CA ALA A 97 13.90 -0.59 -8.95
C ALA A 97 14.12 -1.88 -8.12
N SER A 98 13.09 -2.71 -7.97
CA SER A 98 13.22 -4.04 -7.35
C SER A 98 13.80 -5.10 -8.28
N LEU A 99 13.60 -4.97 -9.60
CA LEU A 99 13.93 -5.94 -10.65
C LEU A 99 14.92 -5.33 -11.68
N PRO A 100 16.18 -5.02 -11.30
CA PRO A 100 17.12 -4.24 -12.11
C PRO A 100 17.83 -5.06 -13.19
N TYR A 101 17.19 -6.10 -13.72
CA TYR A 101 17.77 -7.00 -14.71
C TYR A 101 17.23 -6.67 -16.10
N GLU A 102 18.09 -6.77 -17.13
CA GLU A 102 17.65 -6.62 -18.51
C GLU A 102 16.82 -7.85 -18.93
N ILE A 103 15.50 -7.73 -18.81
CA ILE A 103 14.55 -8.78 -19.15
C ILE A 103 13.34 -8.20 -19.89
N ALA A 104 12.77 -8.98 -20.81
CA ALA A 104 11.50 -8.68 -21.45
C ALA A 104 10.44 -9.63 -20.91
N PHE A 105 9.25 -9.14 -20.58
CA PHE A 105 8.19 -9.98 -20.03
C PHE A 105 6.78 -9.52 -20.37
N ALA A 106 5.84 -10.45 -20.23
CA ALA A 106 4.42 -10.22 -20.41
C ALA A 106 3.64 -10.71 -19.18
N MET A 107 2.69 -9.91 -18.72
CA MET A 107 1.63 -10.34 -17.82
C MET A 107 0.35 -10.55 -18.63
N VAL A 108 -0.18 -11.76 -18.63
CA VAL A 108 -1.31 -12.18 -19.45
C VAL A 108 -2.48 -12.58 -18.56
N PRO A 109 -3.61 -11.85 -18.59
CA PRO A 109 -4.70 -12.07 -17.64
C PRO A 109 -5.37 -13.43 -17.86
N LEU A 110 -5.65 -14.13 -16.77
CA LEU A 110 -6.37 -15.40 -16.76
C LEU A 110 -7.89 -15.13 -16.74
N ARG A 111 -8.46 -14.93 -17.93
CA ARG A 111 -9.88 -14.60 -18.09
C ARG A 111 -10.80 -15.81 -17.92
N GLY A 112 -11.98 -15.56 -17.34
CA GLY A 112 -13.07 -16.54 -17.25
C GLY A 112 -12.85 -17.66 -16.24
N VAL A 113 -12.00 -17.44 -15.23
CA VAL A 113 -11.81 -18.37 -14.12
C VAL A 113 -12.89 -18.12 -13.05
N ARG A 114 -13.61 -19.18 -12.64
CA ARG A 114 -14.81 -19.08 -11.78
C ARG A 114 -14.50 -18.73 -10.33
N HIS A 115 -13.38 -19.24 -9.82
CA HIS A 115 -13.07 -19.23 -8.39
C HIS A 115 -11.86 -18.36 -8.02
N CYS A 116 -11.19 -17.72 -9.00
CA CYS A 116 -10.07 -16.84 -8.72
C CYS A 116 -9.81 -15.84 -9.87
N ARG A 117 -9.17 -14.70 -9.56
CA ARG A 117 -8.60 -13.79 -10.57
C ARG A 117 -7.08 -13.95 -10.56
N GLY A 118 -6.42 -13.78 -11.70
CA GLY A 118 -4.98 -14.01 -11.78
C GLY A 118 -4.36 -13.64 -13.11
N THR A 119 -3.04 -13.75 -13.20
CA THR A 119 -2.27 -13.44 -14.40
C THR A 119 -1.14 -14.44 -14.59
N MET A 120 -0.78 -14.70 -15.85
CA MET A 120 0.33 -15.56 -16.22
C MET A 120 1.53 -14.68 -16.62
N LEU A 121 2.66 -14.90 -15.96
CA LEU A 121 3.94 -14.31 -16.28
C LEU A 121 4.63 -15.13 -17.37
N LEU A 122 5.18 -14.46 -18.37
CA LEU A 122 6.08 -15.05 -19.36
C LEU A 122 7.32 -14.16 -19.49
N LEU A 123 8.51 -14.76 -19.44
CA LEU A 123 9.80 -14.07 -19.42
C LEU A 123 10.68 -14.47 -20.61
N TRP A 124 11.37 -13.51 -21.17
CA TRP A 124 12.30 -13.64 -22.29
C TRP A 124 13.63 -12.96 -21.99
N ALA A 125 14.64 -13.34 -22.78
CA ALA A 125 15.90 -12.59 -22.86
C ALA A 125 15.65 -11.12 -23.28
N PRO A 126 16.61 -10.23 -23.00
CA PRO A 126 16.58 -8.85 -23.49
C PRO A 126 16.62 -8.76 -25.03
N ASP A 127 16.51 -7.55 -25.57
CA ASP A 127 16.50 -7.23 -27.02
C ASP A 127 15.27 -7.71 -27.82
N ARG A 128 14.10 -7.65 -27.20
CA ARG A 128 12.82 -7.90 -27.89
C ARG A 128 12.27 -6.62 -28.53
N SER A 129 11.46 -6.79 -29.57
CA SER A 129 10.74 -5.66 -30.17
C SER A 129 9.82 -4.99 -29.13
N PRO A 130 9.76 -3.65 -29.09
CA PRO A 130 8.87 -2.93 -28.16
C PRO A 130 7.38 -3.13 -28.45
N ARG A 131 7.01 -3.74 -29.59
CA ARG A 131 5.62 -4.01 -29.95
C ARG A 131 5.38 -5.49 -30.18
N LEU A 132 4.42 -6.06 -29.44
CA LEU A 132 3.92 -7.42 -29.70
C LEU A 132 3.13 -7.49 -31.00
N SER A 133 3.49 -8.43 -31.88
CA SER A 133 2.73 -8.75 -33.08
C SER A 133 1.36 -9.39 -32.74
N PRO A 134 0.35 -9.30 -33.63
CA PRO A 134 -0.94 -9.96 -33.42
C PRO A 134 -0.82 -11.47 -33.21
N ARG A 135 0.16 -12.11 -33.87
CA ARG A 135 0.43 -13.55 -33.74
C ARG A 135 0.97 -13.89 -32.35
N GLU A 136 1.89 -13.10 -31.81
CA GLU A 136 2.44 -13.31 -30.46
C GLU A 136 1.36 -13.11 -29.39
N ARG A 137 0.58 -12.03 -29.48
CA ARG A 137 -0.56 -11.80 -28.57
C ARG A 137 -1.57 -12.96 -28.62
N GLY A 138 -1.87 -13.46 -29.82
CA GLY A 138 -2.74 -14.61 -30.02
C GLY A 138 -2.22 -15.89 -29.38
N ARG A 139 -0.90 -16.15 -29.46
CA ARG A 139 -0.25 -17.29 -28.79
C ARG A 139 -0.30 -17.17 -27.28
N MET A 140 0.02 -16.00 -26.73
CA MET A 140 -0.03 -15.71 -25.29
C MET A 140 -1.46 -15.88 -24.74
N ALA A 141 -2.46 -15.29 -25.40
CA ALA A 141 -3.86 -15.41 -24.99
C ALA A 141 -4.39 -16.85 -25.11
N SER A 142 -3.92 -17.62 -26.10
CA SER A 142 -4.26 -19.05 -26.23
C SER A 142 -3.64 -19.89 -25.10
N ALA A 143 -2.40 -19.59 -24.71
CA ALA A 143 -1.71 -20.23 -23.61
C ALA A 143 -2.39 -19.92 -22.26
N ALA A 144 -2.72 -18.66 -21.98
CA ALA A 144 -3.46 -18.24 -20.79
C ALA A 144 -4.82 -18.96 -20.68
N ARG A 145 -5.56 -19.11 -21.79
CA ARG A 145 -6.82 -19.88 -21.84
C ARG A 145 -6.67 -21.37 -21.53
N ARG A 146 -5.47 -21.96 -21.70
CA ARG A 146 -5.20 -23.35 -21.31
C ARG A 146 -4.98 -23.43 -19.80
N VAL A 147 -4.15 -22.55 -19.24
CA VAL A 147 -3.92 -22.45 -17.79
C VAL A 147 -5.23 -22.16 -17.06
N ALA A 148 -6.03 -21.20 -17.53
CA ALA A 148 -7.34 -20.86 -16.97
C ALA A 148 -8.34 -22.02 -16.99
N ARG A 149 -8.30 -22.89 -18.01
CA ARG A 149 -9.15 -24.09 -18.06
C ARG A 149 -8.79 -25.12 -17.01
N VAL A 150 -7.50 -25.28 -16.71
CA VAL A 150 -7.04 -26.17 -15.63
C VAL A 150 -7.49 -25.61 -14.28
N LEU A 151 -7.30 -24.32 -14.03
CA LEU A 151 -7.77 -23.67 -12.80
C LEU A 151 -9.30 -23.77 -12.63
N ASN A 152 -10.06 -23.69 -13.72
CA ASN A 152 -11.52 -23.89 -13.70
C ASN A 152 -11.98 -25.32 -13.44
N SER A 153 -11.11 -26.30 -13.65
CA SER A 153 -11.44 -27.70 -13.36
C SER A 153 -11.28 -28.06 -11.88
N ALA A 154 -10.64 -27.19 -11.09
CA ALA A 154 -10.54 -27.33 -9.65
C ALA A 154 -11.86 -26.92 -8.97
N SER A 155 -12.21 -27.60 -7.87
CA SER A 155 -13.43 -27.38 -7.10
C SER A 155 -13.38 -26.15 -6.19
N SER A 156 -12.19 -25.59 -5.95
CA SER A 156 -11.95 -24.43 -5.09
C SER A 156 -10.86 -23.54 -5.68
N ALA A 157 -10.73 -22.31 -5.16
CA ALA A 157 -9.61 -21.44 -5.49
C ALA A 157 -8.28 -22.12 -5.07
N PRO A 158 -7.21 -21.99 -5.87
CA PRO A 158 -5.89 -22.47 -5.47
C PRO A 158 -5.38 -21.61 -4.30
N GLU A 159 -4.87 -22.26 -3.25
CA GLU A 159 -4.21 -21.58 -2.14
C GLU A 159 -2.84 -21.03 -2.59
N ILE A 160 -2.44 -19.89 -2.02
CA ILE A 160 -1.11 -19.31 -2.24
C ILE A 160 -0.13 -20.03 -1.31
N PRO A 161 0.83 -20.83 -1.83
CA PRO A 161 1.78 -21.51 -0.98
C PRO A 161 2.84 -20.56 -0.41
N ASP A 162 3.49 -20.95 0.67
CA ASP A 162 4.65 -20.21 1.21
C ASP A 162 5.87 -20.28 0.28
N ARG A 163 6.00 -21.39 -0.48
CA ARG A 163 6.99 -21.57 -1.55
C ARG A 163 6.27 -22.03 -2.83
N PRO A 164 6.35 -21.28 -3.94
CA PRO A 164 5.73 -21.66 -5.21
C PRO A 164 6.18 -23.03 -5.72
N HIS A 165 5.30 -23.69 -6.48
CA HIS A 165 5.64 -24.97 -7.09
C HIS A 165 6.60 -24.78 -8.28
N PHE A 166 7.72 -25.51 -8.29
CA PHE A 166 8.65 -25.51 -9.44
C PHE A 166 8.17 -26.45 -10.54
N VAL A 167 8.07 -25.93 -11.76
CA VAL A 167 7.62 -26.65 -12.95
C VAL A 167 8.79 -26.85 -13.91
N ARG A 168 9.00 -28.10 -14.35
CA ARG A 168 10.04 -28.43 -15.33
C ARG A 168 9.59 -28.09 -16.76
N PRO A 169 10.41 -27.39 -17.57
CA PRO A 169 10.08 -27.18 -18.98
C PRO A 169 10.20 -28.49 -19.79
N HIS A 170 9.43 -28.62 -20.87
CA HIS A 170 9.50 -29.78 -21.76
C HIS A 170 10.78 -29.75 -22.61
N ARG A 171 11.58 -30.82 -22.59
CA ARG A 171 12.76 -31.01 -23.45
C ARG A 171 12.78 -32.37 -24.15
N SER A 172 13.49 -32.39 -25.27
CA SER A 172 13.84 -33.57 -26.08
C SER A 172 15.24 -34.05 -25.69
N ASP A 173 15.34 -35.31 -25.26
CA ASP A 173 16.59 -35.92 -24.76
C ASP A 173 17.68 -36.04 -25.84
N THR A 174 18.90 -35.63 -25.50
CA THR A 174 20.14 -36.00 -26.18
C THR A 174 20.65 -37.35 -25.67
N SER A 175 21.35 -38.11 -26.51
CA SER A 175 21.69 -39.52 -26.25
C SER A 175 22.57 -39.72 -25.01
N ALA A 176 22.20 -40.69 -24.17
CA ALA A 176 22.83 -40.97 -22.87
C ALA A 176 24.34 -41.34 -22.94
N GLN A 177 24.82 -41.79 -24.10
CA GLN A 177 26.19 -42.28 -24.26
C GLN A 177 27.21 -41.13 -24.36
N SER A 178 26.87 -40.02 -25.01
CA SER A 178 27.74 -38.84 -25.11
C SER A 178 27.85 -38.07 -23.78
N ALA A 179 26.86 -38.17 -22.90
CA ALA A 179 26.86 -37.52 -21.58
C ALA A 179 27.88 -38.16 -20.62
N HIS A 180 28.03 -39.50 -20.66
CA HIS A 180 28.96 -40.21 -19.80
C HIS A 180 30.42 -39.95 -20.16
N GLU A 181 30.74 -39.85 -21.46
CA GLU A 181 32.08 -39.51 -21.93
C GLU A 181 32.47 -38.06 -21.58
N ALA A 182 31.51 -37.13 -21.66
CA ALA A 182 31.70 -35.74 -21.24
C ALA A 182 31.94 -35.62 -19.73
N ALA A 183 31.18 -36.35 -18.90
CA ALA A 183 31.41 -36.39 -17.45
C ALA A 183 32.80 -36.96 -17.12
N THR A 184 33.23 -38.01 -17.82
CA THR A 184 34.56 -38.61 -17.64
C THR A 184 35.69 -37.65 -18.02
N LEU A 185 35.49 -36.81 -19.04
CA LEU A 185 36.43 -35.77 -19.43
C LEU A 185 36.56 -34.69 -18.34
N VAL A 186 35.42 -34.17 -17.85
CA VAL A 186 35.36 -33.10 -16.85
C VAL A 186 35.93 -33.56 -15.49
N GLU A 187 35.76 -34.82 -15.14
CA GLU A 187 36.34 -35.42 -13.93
C GLU A 187 37.88 -35.36 -13.90
N ARG A 188 38.52 -35.36 -15.08
CA ARG A 188 39.99 -35.32 -15.21
C ARG A 188 40.55 -33.90 -15.21
N LEU A 189 39.71 -32.87 -15.26
CA LEU A 189 40.17 -31.49 -15.29
C LEU A 189 40.71 -31.06 -13.91
N PRO A 190 41.83 -30.33 -13.85
CA PRO A 190 42.42 -29.85 -12.58
C PRO A 190 41.69 -28.64 -11.99
N VAL A 191 40.43 -28.41 -12.38
CA VAL A 191 39.58 -27.31 -11.97
C VAL A 191 38.29 -27.86 -11.39
N GLY A 192 37.79 -27.23 -10.32
CA GLY A 192 36.51 -27.61 -9.77
C GLY A 192 35.40 -27.25 -10.74
N THR A 193 34.51 -28.19 -11.02
CA THR A 193 33.32 -27.95 -11.84
C THR A 193 32.11 -28.53 -11.14
N LEU A 194 31.03 -27.76 -11.12
CA LEU A 194 29.72 -28.22 -10.69
C LEU A 194 28.66 -27.74 -11.68
N SER A 195 27.58 -28.51 -11.81
CA SER A 195 26.44 -28.17 -12.65
C SER A 195 25.18 -28.11 -11.80
N LEU A 196 24.37 -27.08 -12.04
CA LEU A 196 23.06 -26.89 -11.45
C LEU A 196 22.00 -27.15 -12.53
N ASP A 197 20.93 -27.87 -12.17
CA ASP A 197 19.73 -27.91 -13.01
C ASP A 197 18.97 -26.58 -12.98
N LEU A 198 17.90 -26.50 -13.77
CA LEU A 198 17.01 -25.34 -13.82
C LEU A 198 16.25 -25.09 -12.51
N ALA A 199 16.26 -26.04 -11.57
CA ALA A 199 15.73 -25.87 -10.22
C ALA A 199 16.80 -25.38 -9.23
N GLY A 200 18.04 -25.14 -9.68
CA GLY A 200 19.15 -24.67 -8.86
C GLY A 200 19.83 -25.79 -8.07
N ARG A 201 19.47 -27.06 -8.31
CA ARG A 201 20.03 -28.21 -7.60
C ARG A 201 21.30 -28.70 -8.28
N ILE A 202 22.28 -29.05 -7.47
CA ILE A 202 23.54 -29.60 -7.95
C ILE A 202 23.28 -30.99 -8.55
N THR A 203 23.51 -31.14 -9.85
CA THR A 203 23.34 -32.41 -10.58
C THR A 203 24.66 -33.12 -10.87
N TYR A 204 25.76 -32.37 -10.86
CA TYR A 204 27.10 -32.90 -11.06
C TYR A 204 28.12 -32.08 -10.27
N VAL A 205 29.11 -32.74 -9.69
CA VAL A 205 30.28 -32.13 -9.06
C VAL A 205 31.46 -33.07 -9.32
N ASN A 206 32.58 -32.54 -9.82
CA ASN A 206 33.79 -33.34 -9.95
C ASN A 206 34.59 -33.38 -8.63
N ALA A 207 35.53 -34.32 -8.51
CA ALA A 207 36.35 -34.47 -7.30
C ALA A 207 37.11 -33.18 -6.92
N ALA A 208 37.57 -32.41 -7.90
CA ALA A 208 38.24 -31.15 -7.67
C ALA A 208 37.33 -30.10 -7.01
N ALA A 209 36.07 -29.96 -7.46
CA ALA A 209 35.11 -29.06 -6.84
C ALA A 209 34.73 -29.53 -5.43
N ALA A 210 34.46 -30.82 -5.24
CA ALA A 210 34.17 -31.35 -3.90
C ALA A 210 35.31 -31.07 -2.91
N SER A 211 36.56 -31.20 -3.35
CA SER A 211 37.74 -30.86 -2.54
C SER A 211 37.87 -29.37 -2.26
N LEU A 212 37.62 -28.50 -3.24
CA LEU A 212 37.74 -27.04 -3.09
C LEU A 212 36.63 -26.45 -2.21
N LEU A 213 35.39 -26.93 -2.38
CA LEU A 213 34.24 -26.58 -1.55
C LEU A 213 34.33 -27.22 -0.16
N GLY A 214 35.14 -28.27 -0.04
CA GLY A 214 35.40 -29.03 1.17
C GLY A 214 34.16 -29.66 1.77
N SER A 215 33.30 -30.19 0.90
CA SER A 215 32.13 -30.99 1.23
C SER A 215 32.13 -32.24 0.36
N PRO A 216 31.83 -33.43 0.92
CA PRO A 216 31.81 -34.67 0.16
C PRO A 216 30.70 -34.66 -0.90
N LEU A 217 30.94 -35.35 -2.02
CA LEU A 217 30.03 -35.40 -3.18
C LEU A 217 28.59 -35.77 -2.79
N GLU A 218 28.43 -36.73 -1.88
CA GLU A 218 27.14 -37.24 -1.41
C GLU A 218 26.28 -36.18 -0.70
N GLN A 219 26.91 -35.15 -0.10
CA GLN A 219 26.21 -34.05 0.57
C GLN A 219 25.86 -32.90 -0.39
N LEU A 220 26.52 -32.84 -1.55
CA LEU A 220 26.31 -31.79 -2.55
C LEU A 220 25.27 -32.21 -3.59
N LEU A 221 25.23 -33.48 -3.99
CA LEU A 221 24.33 -33.91 -5.06
C LEU A 221 22.85 -33.81 -4.65
N GLY A 222 22.04 -33.20 -5.51
CA GLY A 222 20.59 -33.05 -5.33
C GLY A 222 20.17 -31.91 -4.39
N THR A 223 21.12 -31.23 -3.75
CA THR A 223 20.86 -30.07 -2.88
C THR A 223 21.04 -28.76 -3.63
N GLU A 224 20.43 -27.70 -3.11
CA GLU A 224 20.73 -26.33 -3.52
C GLU A 224 22.08 -25.92 -2.89
N PRO A 225 22.94 -25.15 -3.58
CA PRO A 225 24.30 -24.85 -3.12
C PRO A 225 24.37 -24.34 -1.68
N TRP A 226 23.51 -23.39 -1.29
CA TRP A 226 23.48 -22.82 0.06
C TRP A 226 23.01 -23.79 1.15
N MET A 227 22.21 -24.81 0.81
CA MET A 227 21.77 -25.83 1.77
C MET A 227 22.93 -26.72 2.21
N SER A 228 23.78 -27.10 1.26
CA SER A 228 24.97 -27.92 1.52
C SER A 228 26.21 -27.08 1.87
N LEU A 229 26.23 -25.80 1.51
CA LEU A 229 27.32 -24.86 1.73
C LEU A 229 26.75 -23.57 2.35
N PRO A 230 26.47 -23.54 3.66
CA PRO A 230 25.80 -22.40 4.32
C PRO A 230 26.53 -21.06 4.15
N TRP A 231 27.85 -21.08 3.93
CA TRP A 231 28.64 -19.87 3.66
C TRP A 231 28.38 -19.24 2.28
N LEU A 232 27.65 -19.93 1.39
CA LEU A 232 27.11 -19.37 0.15
C LEU A 232 25.71 -18.75 0.31
N ASP A 233 25.06 -18.90 1.48
CA ASP A 233 23.75 -18.31 1.76
C ASP A 233 23.89 -16.80 2.03
N ASN A 234 24.19 -16.05 0.97
CA ASN A 234 24.37 -14.62 1.04
C ASN A 234 23.85 -13.91 -0.21
N ILE A 235 23.50 -12.63 -0.03
CA ILE A 235 22.93 -11.77 -1.07
C ILE A 235 23.86 -11.68 -2.29
N ALA A 236 25.19 -11.69 -2.10
CA ALA A 236 26.15 -11.57 -3.18
C ALA A 236 26.10 -12.75 -4.15
N TYR A 237 26.00 -13.98 -3.62
CA TYR A 237 25.85 -15.18 -4.42
C TYR A 237 24.52 -15.20 -5.17
N MET A 238 23.42 -14.87 -4.48
CA MET A 238 22.10 -14.87 -5.08
C MET A 238 21.94 -13.82 -6.19
N ASP A 239 22.49 -12.62 -6.00
CA ASP A 239 22.49 -11.59 -7.03
C ASP A 239 23.37 -11.97 -8.22
N ALA A 240 24.56 -12.51 -7.96
CA ALA A 240 25.43 -13.00 -9.03
C ALA A 240 24.73 -14.10 -9.85
N TYR A 241 24.04 -15.02 -9.18
CA TYR A 241 23.26 -16.05 -9.84
C TYR A 241 22.14 -15.45 -10.71
N ARG A 242 21.35 -14.49 -10.19
CA ARG A 242 20.29 -13.81 -10.94
C ARG A 242 20.82 -13.08 -12.18
N ILE A 243 21.92 -12.35 -12.05
CA ILE A 243 22.56 -11.62 -13.16
C ILE A 243 23.00 -12.60 -14.25
N ALA A 244 23.67 -13.69 -13.87
CA ALA A 244 24.12 -14.72 -14.81
C ALA A 244 22.93 -15.36 -15.56
N MET A 245 21.78 -15.56 -14.90
CA MET A 245 20.57 -16.05 -15.55
C MET A 245 19.95 -15.06 -16.55
N SER A 246 20.06 -13.75 -16.31
CA SER A 246 19.48 -12.73 -17.19
C SER A 246 20.37 -12.40 -18.40
N SER A 247 21.69 -12.26 -18.21
CA SER A 247 22.59 -11.69 -19.23
C SER A 247 23.24 -12.70 -20.17
N ARG A 248 23.26 -14.01 -19.85
CA ARG A 248 24.07 -15.06 -20.53
C ARG A 248 25.59 -14.79 -20.54
N GLU A 249 26.07 -13.74 -19.86
CA GLU A 249 27.50 -13.49 -19.72
C GLU A 249 28.09 -14.37 -18.61
N SER A 250 29.37 -14.72 -18.76
CA SER A 250 30.13 -15.41 -17.71
C SER A 250 30.33 -14.44 -16.54
N LEU A 251 29.79 -14.76 -15.37
CA LEU A 251 29.90 -13.93 -14.19
C LEU A 251 30.83 -14.57 -13.15
N GLY A 252 31.82 -13.80 -12.68
CA GLY A 252 32.76 -14.21 -11.63
C GLY A 252 32.38 -13.64 -10.25
N LEU A 253 32.50 -14.45 -9.21
CA LEU A 253 32.31 -14.09 -7.82
C LEU A 253 33.41 -14.70 -6.95
N THR A 254 34.09 -13.87 -6.17
CA THR A 254 35.06 -14.32 -5.18
C THR A 254 34.38 -14.53 -3.82
N VAL A 255 34.48 -15.74 -3.28
CA VAL A 255 33.84 -16.17 -2.02
C VAL A 255 34.87 -16.71 -1.05
N LEU A 256 34.66 -16.45 0.24
CA LEU A 256 35.49 -17.01 1.30
C LEU A 256 34.86 -18.29 1.82
N ARG A 257 35.52 -19.43 1.60
CA ARG A 257 35.24 -20.67 2.32
C ARG A 257 35.91 -20.62 3.70
N PRO A 258 35.16 -20.71 4.81
CA PRO A 258 35.73 -20.69 6.14
C PRO A 258 36.70 -21.87 6.39
N PRO A 259 37.78 -21.67 7.18
CA PRO A 259 38.10 -20.45 7.91
C PRO A 259 38.77 -19.34 7.06
N ASP A 260 39.45 -19.67 5.98
CA ASP A 260 40.44 -18.78 5.35
C ASP A 260 40.79 -19.11 3.88
N GLN A 261 39.95 -19.86 3.17
CA GLN A 261 40.21 -20.25 1.79
C GLN A 261 39.35 -19.45 0.80
N TRP A 262 39.98 -18.58 0.00
CA TRP A 262 39.31 -17.84 -1.06
C TRP A 262 39.14 -18.69 -2.33
N LEU A 263 37.94 -18.64 -2.90
CA LEU A 263 37.56 -19.32 -4.13
C LEU A 263 37.00 -18.31 -5.13
N ASP A 264 37.35 -18.46 -6.39
CA ASP A 264 36.70 -17.79 -7.51
C ASP A 264 35.67 -18.73 -8.14
N LEU A 265 34.41 -18.29 -8.17
CA LEU A 265 33.28 -18.99 -8.77
C LEU A 265 32.90 -18.31 -10.08
N ARG A 266 32.99 -19.01 -11.21
CA ARG A 266 32.49 -18.50 -12.50
C ARG A 266 31.27 -19.22 -12.99
N LEU A 267 30.16 -18.51 -13.04
CA LEU A 267 28.85 -19.01 -13.45
C LEU A 267 28.65 -18.81 -14.95
N HIS A 268 28.26 -19.88 -15.63
CA HIS A 268 27.90 -19.89 -17.04
C HIS A 268 26.50 -20.49 -17.15
N THR A 269 25.52 -19.66 -17.48
CA THR A 269 24.11 -20.08 -17.52
C THR A 269 23.58 -20.07 -18.94
N ASP A 270 22.85 -21.12 -19.28
CA ASP A 270 22.05 -21.19 -20.50
C ASP A 270 20.63 -21.72 -20.21
N ASP A 271 19.92 -22.15 -21.24
CA ASP A 271 18.57 -22.68 -21.08
C ASP A 271 18.52 -24.13 -20.54
N THR A 272 19.69 -24.75 -20.32
CA THR A 272 19.87 -26.13 -19.86
C THR A 272 20.17 -26.22 -18.36
N GLY A 273 20.76 -25.17 -17.79
CA GLY A 273 21.18 -25.10 -16.40
C GLY A 273 22.33 -24.10 -16.21
N THR A 274 23.03 -24.22 -15.08
CA THR A 274 24.19 -23.39 -14.76
C THR A 274 25.42 -24.26 -14.56
N SER A 275 26.50 -24.00 -15.31
CA SER A 275 27.81 -24.57 -15.06
C SER A 275 28.64 -23.60 -14.23
N ILE A 276 29.22 -24.06 -13.12
CA ILE A 276 30.04 -23.24 -12.23
C ILE A 276 31.45 -23.82 -12.17
N LEU A 277 32.43 -22.98 -12.53
CA LEU A 277 33.84 -23.26 -12.36
C LEU A 277 34.29 -22.76 -10.99
N VAL A 278 35.00 -23.60 -10.23
CA VAL A 278 35.54 -23.32 -8.91
C VAL A 278 37.07 -23.39 -9.00
N THR A 279 37.72 -22.27 -8.74
CA THR A 279 39.19 -22.19 -8.69
C THR A 279 39.66 -21.62 -7.36
N PRO A 280 40.79 -22.08 -6.80
CA PRO A 280 41.44 -21.35 -5.72
C PRO A 280 41.83 -19.95 -6.20
N ASP A 281 41.61 -18.94 -5.38
CA ASP A 281 42.14 -17.61 -5.67
C ASP A 281 43.65 -17.58 -5.37
N SER A 282 44.47 -17.66 -6.41
CA SER A 282 45.95 -17.63 -6.32
C SER A 282 46.53 -16.22 -6.11
N SER A 283 45.70 -15.18 -5.93
CA SER A 283 46.15 -13.79 -5.78
C SER A 283 46.64 -13.41 -4.37
N SER A 284 47.10 -14.38 -3.58
CA SER A 284 47.75 -14.13 -2.28
C SER A 284 49.08 -13.38 -2.45
N ARG A 285 49.02 -12.04 -2.46
CA ARG A 285 50.15 -11.15 -2.18
C ARG A 285 49.95 -10.46 -0.81
N PRO A 286 51.02 -10.24 -0.03
CA PRO A 286 50.91 -9.59 1.28
C PRO A 286 50.60 -8.09 1.12
N ILE A 287 49.60 -7.64 1.89
CA ILE A 287 49.26 -6.28 2.35
C ILE A 287 49.73 -5.12 1.46
N GLY A 288 48.78 -4.51 0.75
CA GLY A 288 48.95 -3.21 0.10
C GLY A 288 47.82 -2.91 -0.89
N THR A 289 46.73 -2.32 -0.38
CA THR A 289 45.70 -1.61 -1.16
C THR A 289 45.17 -2.29 -2.43
N ARG A 290 44.11 -3.09 -2.29
CA ARG A 290 42.93 -3.10 -3.19
C ARG A 290 41.75 -3.83 -2.51
N PRO A 291 40.50 -3.50 -2.90
CA PRO A 291 39.39 -3.34 -1.97
C PRO A 291 38.84 -4.67 -1.48
N ALA A 292 38.41 -4.67 -0.22
CA ALA A 292 37.56 -5.72 0.33
C ALA A 292 36.29 -5.86 -0.51
N SER A 293 36.21 -6.89 -1.36
CA SER A 293 34.94 -7.37 -1.93
C SER A 293 34.44 -8.56 -1.12
N THR A 294 34.15 -8.32 0.16
CA THR A 294 33.11 -9.05 0.88
C THR A 294 31.84 -8.23 0.74
N GLY A 295 31.03 -8.53 -0.28
CA GLY A 295 29.84 -7.75 -0.55
C GLY A 295 29.21 -8.05 -1.89
N ALA A 296 27.87 -8.05 -1.92
CA ALA A 296 27.11 -7.96 -3.16
C ALA A 296 27.69 -6.86 -4.07
N PRO A 297 27.68 -7.04 -5.41
CA PRO A 297 28.30 -6.10 -6.34
C PRO A 297 27.82 -4.67 -6.04
N PRO A 298 28.69 -3.64 -6.10
CA PRO A 298 28.36 -2.27 -5.71
C PRO A 298 27.06 -1.73 -6.32
N ASP A 299 26.69 -2.21 -7.52
CA ASP A 299 25.45 -1.88 -8.20
C ASP A 299 24.19 -2.34 -7.43
N SER A 300 24.20 -3.55 -6.85
CA SER A 300 23.05 -4.12 -6.09
C SER A 300 22.61 -3.26 -4.90
N ARG A 301 23.58 -2.64 -4.20
CA ARG A 301 23.32 -1.79 -3.02
C ARG A 301 22.71 -0.45 -3.42
N ILE A 302 23.19 0.11 -4.52
CA ILE A 302 22.67 1.34 -5.10
C ILE A 302 21.24 1.11 -5.57
N HIS A 303 20.95 -0.04 -6.19
CA HIS A 303 19.60 -0.38 -6.66
C HIS A 303 18.59 -0.51 -5.51
N LEU A 304 18.93 -1.20 -4.42
CA LEU A 304 18.06 -1.29 -3.24
C LEU A 304 17.77 0.10 -2.65
N LEU A 305 18.81 0.93 -2.50
CA LEU A 305 18.66 2.29 -1.98
C LEU A 305 17.84 3.19 -2.91
N MET A 306 18.02 3.09 -4.23
CA MET A 306 17.22 3.85 -5.20
C MET A 306 15.76 3.41 -5.20
N GLY A 307 15.47 2.11 -5.11
CA GLY A 307 14.10 1.60 -5.06
C GLY A 307 13.35 2.03 -3.81
N LEU A 308 14.02 1.96 -2.66
CA LEU A 308 13.48 2.46 -1.40
C LEU A 308 13.32 3.98 -1.44
N ALA A 309 14.29 4.74 -1.96
CA ALA A 309 14.16 6.20 -2.08
C ALA A 309 12.97 6.61 -2.97
N ALA A 310 12.76 5.92 -4.09
CA ALA A 310 11.63 6.16 -4.97
C ALA A 310 10.30 5.85 -4.27
N ALA A 311 10.19 4.68 -3.63
CA ALA A 311 8.97 4.29 -2.91
C ALA A 311 8.67 5.23 -1.72
N LEU A 312 9.70 5.64 -0.98
CA LEU A 312 9.60 6.60 0.13
C LEU A 312 9.27 8.03 -0.33
N THR A 313 9.41 8.35 -1.62
CA THR A 313 9.02 9.68 -2.14
C THR A 313 7.51 9.80 -2.31
N GLU A 314 6.82 8.67 -2.53
CA GLU A 314 5.37 8.63 -2.77
C GLU A 314 4.55 8.50 -1.48
N THR A 315 5.17 8.24 -0.33
CA THR A 315 4.46 8.14 0.96
C THR A 315 3.98 9.51 1.42
N VAL A 316 2.73 9.56 1.90
CA VAL A 316 2.08 10.80 2.33
C VAL A 316 2.05 10.89 3.86
N GLY A 317 1.54 9.84 4.53
CA GLY A 317 1.39 9.79 5.98
C GLY A 317 2.41 8.90 6.70
N VAL A 318 2.44 8.96 8.03
CA VAL A 318 3.41 8.19 8.84
C VAL A 318 3.19 6.68 8.70
N GLN A 319 1.93 6.23 8.63
CA GLN A 319 1.64 4.80 8.47
C GLN A 319 2.09 4.26 7.12
N ASP A 320 2.00 5.05 6.03
CA ASP A 320 2.53 4.64 4.72
C ASP A 320 4.03 4.34 4.80
N VAL A 321 4.78 5.14 5.58
CA VAL A 321 6.22 4.94 5.79
C VAL A 321 6.46 3.67 6.62
N VAL A 322 5.68 3.46 7.69
CA VAL A 322 5.78 2.26 8.55
C VAL A 322 5.52 1.00 7.73
N ASP A 323 4.44 0.97 6.96
CA ASP A 323 4.04 -0.18 6.15
C ASP A 323 5.07 -0.45 5.05
N LEU A 324 5.55 0.58 4.35
CA LEU A 324 6.59 0.44 3.34
C LEU A 324 7.88 -0.17 3.91
N VAL A 325 8.32 0.30 5.08
CA VAL A 325 9.51 -0.23 5.75
C VAL A 325 9.25 -1.67 6.19
N GLY A 326 8.08 -1.95 6.77
CA GLY A 326 7.67 -3.29 7.19
C GLY A 326 7.68 -4.31 6.05
N ASP A 327 7.14 -3.93 4.90
CA ASP A 327 6.86 -4.86 3.82
C ASP A 327 8.06 -5.03 2.87
N GLN A 328 8.93 -4.02 2.73
CA GLN A 328 10.06 -4.07 1.80
C GLN A 328 11.41 -4.25 2.49
N ILE A 329 11.61 -3.66 3.67
CA ILE A 329 12.94 -3.64 4.30
C ILE A 329 13.12 -4.88 5.17
N LEU A 330 12.11 -5.31 5.95
CA LEU A 330 12.28 -6.50 6.81
C LEU A 330 12.63 -7.76 6.01
N PRO A 331 11.90 -8.10 4.92
CA PRO A 331 12.24 -9.29 4.14
C PRO A 331 13.60 -9.18 3.46
N ALA A 332 13.99 -8.00 2.98
CA ALA A 332 15.25 -7.78 2.29
C ALA A 332 16.49 -8.05 3.18
N PHE A 333 16.36 -7.88 4.50
CA PHE A 333 17.43 -8.13 5.48
C PHE A 333 17.22 -9.41 6.29
N GLY A 334 16.22 -10.25 5.96
CA GLY A 334 15.89 -11.46 6.73
C GLY A 334 15.49 -11.16 8.19
N ALA A 335 14.98 -9.95 8.45
CA ALA A 335 14.60 -9.52 9.78
C ALA A 335 13.22 -10.05 10.18
N HIS A 336 13.04 -10.32 11.47
CA HIS A 336 11.84 -10.94 12.03
C HIS A 336 11.00 -9.97 12.87
N GLY A 337 11.40 -8.70 12.94
CA GLY A 337 10.62 -7.67 13.56
C GLY A 337 11.22 -6.28 13.41
N MET A 338 10.39 -5.27 13.51
CA MET A 338 10.80 -3.88 13.61
C MET A 338 9.95 -3.10 14.59
N ILE A 339 10.54 -2.03 15.12
CA ILE A 339 9.83 -0.99 15.86
C ILE A 339 10.35 0.34 15.33
N MET A 340 9.44 1.21 14.91
CA MET A 340 9.72 2.60 14.61
C MET A 340 9.20 3.46 15.75
N SER A 341 10.07 4.30 16.30
CA SER A 341 9.77 5.09 17.49
C SER A 341 10.28 6.51 17.36
N THR A 342 9.73 7.39 18.19
CA THR A 342 10.06 8.82 18.26
C THR A 342 10.24 9.22 19.72
N ALA A 343 10.76 10.41 19.97
CA ALA A 343 10.80 10.99 21.31
C ALA A 343 9.68 12.03 21.47
N ASP A 344 8.91 11.91 22.54
CA ASP A 344 7.93 12.89 22.97
C ASP A 344 8.04 13.13 24.49
N ALA A 345 8.24 14.39 24.89
CA ALA A 345 8.41 14.81 26.28
C ALA A 345 9.38 13.93 27.13
N GLY A 346 10.50 13.47 26.53
CA GLY A 346 11.49 12.62 27.19
C GLY A 346 11.09 11.15 27.33
N ARG A 347 10.05 10.72 26.61
CA ARG A 347 9.58 9.34 26.52
C ARG A 347 9.59 8.85 25.08
N ILE A 348 9.86 7.55 24.92
CA ILE A 348 9.78 6.85 23.65
C ILE A 348 8.29 6.72 23.29
N ARG A 349 7.96 7.07 22.05
CA ARG A 349 6.63 6.86 21.47
C ARG A 349 6.71 5.97 20.25
N ILE A 350 6.03 4.84 20.28
CA ILE A 350 6.02 3.91 19.15
C ILE A 350 5.01 4.39 18.12
N ILE A 351 5.47 4.56 16.88
CA ILE A 351 4.64 5.02 15.75
C ILE A 351 4.28 3.89 14.79
N GLY A 352 4.99 2.77 14.87
CA GLY A 352 4.72 1.59 14.05
C GLY A 352 5.60 0.39 14.40
N TYR A 353 5.12 -0.82 14.16
CA TYR A 353 5.86 -2.04 14.42
C TYR A 353 5.39 -3.20 13.53
N ARG A 354 6.26 -4.21 13.38
CA ARG A 354 5.97 -5.52 12.76
C ARG A 354 6.72 -6.62 13.51
N GLY A 355 6.17 -7.83 13.57
CA GLY A 355 6.86 -8.99 14.14
C GLY A 355 7.04 -8.97 15.67
N TYR A 356 6.22 -8.16 16.37
CA TYR A 356 6.13 -8.06 17.83
C TYR A 356 4.66 -8.21 18.27
N GLU A 357 4.44 -8.81 19.43
CA GLU A 357 3.11 -8.88 20.04
C GLU A 357 2.69 -7.51 20.62
N PRO A 358 1.41 -7.10 20.52
CA PRO A 358 0.94 -5.81 21.03
C PRO A 358 1.27 -5.58 22.51
N ALA A 359 1.16 -6.60 23.35
CA ALA A 359 1.47 -6.50 24.78
C ALA A 359 2.95 -6.20 25.08
N VAL A 360 3.86 -6.56 24.17
CA VAL A 360 5.28 -6.23 24.26
C VAL A 360 5.51 -4.77 23.86
N ILE A 361 4.79 -4.31 22.82
CA ILE A 361 4.83 -2.93 22.34
C ILE A 361 4.33 -1.95 23.38
N ASP A 362 3.22 -2.25 24.07
CA ASP A 362 2.68 -1.41 25.13
C ASP A 362 3.66 -1.19 26.30
N GLN A 363 4.57 -2.14 26.52
CA GLN A 363 5.62 -2.02 27.55
C GLN A 363 6.80 -1.16 27.09
N PHE A 364 7.11 -1.16 25.79
CA PHE A 364 8.11 -0.29 25.20
C PHE A 364 7.60 1.14 25.03
N ASP A 365 6.31 1.33 24.73
CA ASP A 365 5.70 2.65 24.60
C ASP A 365 5.70 3.40 25.94
N GLY A 366 6.22 4.62 25.95
CA GLY A 366 6.33 5.46 27.15
C GLY A 366 7.60 5.23 27.99
N MET A 367 8.52 4.35 27.58
CA MET A 367 9.83 4.21 28.24
C MET A 367 10.63 5.53 28.22
N PRO A 368 11.50 5.80 29.23
CA PRO A 368 12.36 6.98 29.20
C PRO A 368 13.31 6.98 28.00
N THR A 369 13.57 8.15 27.39
CA THR A 369 14.59 8.31 26.33
C THR A 369 16.02 8.38 26.88
N ASP A 370 16.23 7.93 28.11
CA ASP A 370 17.53 7.96 28.78
C ASP A 370 18.51 7.02 28.05
N ALA A 371 19.65 7.59 27.66
CA ALA A 371 20.70 6.92 26.90
C ALA A 371 21.38 5.80 27.68
N ASP A 372 21.33 5.81 29.01
CA ASP A 372 21.95 4.78 29.86
C ASP A 372 20.99 3.60 30.14
N LEU A 373 19.68 3.79 29.88
CA LEU A 373 18.65 2.80 30.18
C LEU A 373 18.21 2.01 28.95
N THR A 374 18.21 2.61 27.77
CA THR A 374 17.72 1.95 26.55
C THR A 374 18.62 2.23 25.34
N PRO A 375 18.90 1.23 24.48
CA PRO A 375 19.65 1.47 23.24
C PRO A 375 18.92 2.41 22.27
N ALA A 376 17.59 2.42 22.29
CA ALA A 376 16.79 3.38 21.53
C ALA A 376 17.00 4.81 22.05
N GLY A 377 17.02 5.01 23.38
CA GLY A 377 17.39 6.27 24.02
C GLY A 377 18.82 6.70 23.66
N HIS A 378 19.76 5.76 23.62
CA HIS A 378 21.13 6.04 23.20
C HIS A 378 21.20 6.52 21.74
N ALA A 379 20.51 5.84 20.83
CA ALA A 379 20.43 6.24 19.42
C ALA A 379 19.78 7.63 19.26
N LEU A 380 18.73 7.92 20.04
CA LEU A 380 18.06 9.23 20.07
C LEU A 380 18.92 10.34 20.68
N ALA A 381 19.78 10.03 21.65
CA ALA A 381 20.63 11.02 22.30
C ALA A 381 21.90 11.34 21.49
N THR A 382 22.50 10.31 20.88
CA THR A 382 23.81 10.41 20.21
C THR A 382 23.71 10.54 18.70
N GLY A 383 22.60 10.11 18.11
CA GLY A 383 22.50 9.96 16.65
C GLY A 383 23.40 8.86 16.08
N ALA A 384 23.88 7.92 16.91
CA ALA A 384 24.73 6.82 16.48
C ALA A 384 23.98 5.49 16.40
N SER A 385 24.28 4.70 15.36
CA SER A 385 23.75 3.34 15.22
C SER A 385 24.41 2.37 16.20
N SER A 386 23.62 1.50 16.82
CA SER A 386 24.10 0.43 17.70
C SER A 386 23.65 -0.94 17.19
N PHE A 387 24.52 -1.95 17.31
CA PHE A 387 24.29 -3.29 16.78
C PHE A 387 24.65 -4.31 17.85
N PHE A 388 23.75 -5.27 18.11
CA PHE A 388 23.93 -6.31 19.12
C PHE A 388 23.69 -7.67 18.48
N ALA A 389 24.74 -8.48 18.40
CA ALA A 389 24.71 -9.76 17.70
C ALA A 389 23.97 -10.86 18.48
N ASP A 390 23.89 -10.71 19.80
CA ASP A 390 23.19 -11.62 20.69
C ASP A 390 22.62 -10.91 21.94
N ARG A 391 21.85 -11.64 22.75
CA ARG A 391 21.26 -11.14 24.00
C ARG A 391 22.30 -10.76 25.06
N GLY A 392 23.42 -11.48 25.10
CA GLY A 392 24.48 -11.25 26.06
C GLY A 392 25.17 -9.92 25.84
N GLU A 393 25.44 -9.56 24.59
CA GLU A 393 26.02 -8.27 24.22
C GLU A 393 25.12 -7.10 24.65
N LEU A 394 23.82 -7.21 24.38
CA LEU A 394 22.84 -6.21 24.80
C LEU A 394 22.74 -6.11 26.34
N ALA A 395 22.62 -7.24 27.04
CA ALA A 395 22.50 -7.26 28.49
C ALA A 395 23.77 -6.79 29.21
N HIS A 396 24.95 -6.96 28.61
CA HIS A 396 26.20 -6.46 29.16
C HIS A 396 26.29 -4.93 29.14
N LEU A 397 25.89 -4.32 28.02
CA LEU A 397 25.92 -2.87 27.86
C LEU A 397 24.73 -2.16 28.51
N TYR A 398 23.57 -2.83 28.59
CA TYR A 398 22.34 -2.30 29.18
C TYR A 398 21.75 -3.28 30.21
N PRO A 399 22.39 -3.48 31.37
CA PRO A 399 21.97 -4.47 32.36
C PRO A 399 20.63 -4.17 33.03
N ARG A 400 20.15 -2.93 32.89
CA ARG A 400 18.84 -2.47 33.40
C ARG A 400 17.74 -2.49 32.34
N ALA A 401 18.07 -2.81 31.08
CA ALA A 401 17.06 -2.90 30.03
C ALA A 401 16.17 -4.14 30.28
N PRO A 402 14.85 -4.00 30.25
CA PRO A 402 13.95 -5.12 30.49
C PRO A 402 13.98 -6.10 29.31
N GLN A 403 14.01 -7.41 29.61
CA GLN A 403 13.93 -8.47 28.62
C GLN A 403 12.46 -8.76 28.27
N LEU A 404 11.94 -8.02 27.29
CA LEU A 404 10.52 -7.99 26.95
C LEU A 404 10.13 -8.84 25.74
N SER A 405 11.09 -9.40 25.01
CA SER A 405 10.81 -10.19 23.80
C SER A 405 11.70 -11.43 23.68
N ASP A 406 11.30 -12.33 22.81
CA ASP A 406 12.03 -13.55 22.44
C ASP A 406 13.12 -13.32 21.37
N LYS A 407 13.29 -12.08 20.88
CA LYS A 407 14.34 -11.72 19.91
C LYS A 407 15.74 -11.96 20.46
N GLN A 408 16.69 -12.23 19.57
CA GLN A 408 18.06 -12.61 19.93
C GLN A 408 19.12 -11.61 19.47
N ALA A 409 18.89 -10.83 18.41
CA ALA A 409 19.83 -9.83 17.90
C ALA A 409 19.08 -8.57 17.42
N TRP A 410 19.75 -7.41 17.45
CA TRP A 410 19.12 -6.11 17.19
C TRP A 410 20.06 -5.11 16.50
N ALA A 411 19.51 -4.34 15.56
CA ALA A 411 20.09 -3.10 15.07
C ALA A 411 19.21 -1.92 15.47
N PHE A 412 19.80 -0.93 16.13
CA PHE A 412 19.18 0.34 16.49
C PHE A 412 19.73 1.43 15.59
N LEU A 413 18.89 1.95 14.70
CA LEU A 413 19.26 2.91 13.68
C LEU A 413 18.60 4.26 14.00
N PRO A 414 19.37 5.32 14.23
CA PRO A 414 18.82 6.65 14.45
C PRO A 414 18.22 7.18 13.14
N LEU A 415 16.99 7.70 13.23
CA LEU A 415 16.35 8.37 12.12
C LEU A 415 16.74 9.84 12.18
N LEU A 416 17.75 10.22 11.41
CA LEU A 416 18.33 11.56 11.40
C LEU A 416 17.73 12.41 10.27
N SER A 417 17.06 13.50 10.63
CA SER A 417 16.65 14.55 9.69
C SER A 417 17.37 15.85 10.02
N SER A 418 17.96 16.51 9.01
CA SER A 418 18.75 17.74 9.17
C SER A 418 19.80 17.68 10.31
N GLY A 419 20.43 16.51 10.51
CA GLY A 419 21.44 16.28 11.55
C GLY A 419 20.90 16.10 12.97
N ARG A 420 19.57 16.01 13.15
CA ARG A 420 18.92 15.76 14.44
C ARG A 420 18.17 14.42 14.42
N PRO A 421 18.29 13.60 15.48
CA PRO A 421 17.49 12.39 15.61
C PRO A 421 16.03 12.75 15.88
N ILE A 422 15.16 12.40 14.93
CA ILE A 422 13.70 12.56 15.05
C ILE A 422 13.02 11.27 15.53
N GLY A 423 13.76 10.16 15.51
CA GLY A 423 13.27 8.84 15.87
C GLY A 423 14.36 7.76 15.88
N CYS A 424 13.94 6.53 16.11
CA CYS A 424 14.78 5.34 16.02
C CYS A 424 14.01 4.21 15.33
N LEU A 425 14.67 3.57 14.37
CA LEU A 425 14.25 2.32 13.76
C LEU A 425 15.03 1.17 14.40
N LEU A 426 14.31 0.27 15.06
CA LEU A 426 14.83 -0.98 15.57
C LEU A 426 14.50 -2.09 14.55
N ILE A 427 15.50 -2.89 14.20
CA ILE A 427 15.35 -4.13 13.42
C ILE A 427 15.81 -5.31 14.30
N ALA A 428 15.06 -6.40 14.32
CA ALA A 428 15.31 -7.53 15.22
C ALA A 428 15.23 -8.90 14.54
N TYR A 429 15.96 -9.86 15.10
CA TYR A 429 16.09 -11.23 14.59
C TYR A 429 15.73 -12.25 15.68
N ASN A 430 15.15 -13.38 15.28
CA ASN A 430 14.81 -14.47 16.20
C ASN A 430 16.01 -15.40 16.51
N HIS A 431 17.16 -15.17 15.87
CA HIS A 431 18.42 -15.89 16.05
C HIS A 431 19.58 -14.90 16.25
N PRO A 432 20.75 -15.34 16.77
CA PRO A 432 21.94 -14.50 16.78
C PRO A 432 22.29 -14.06 15.36
N HIS A 433 22.70 -12.80 15.19
CA HIS A 433 22.97 -12.21 13.88
C HIS A 433 24.17 -11.26 13.96
N THR A 434 25.28 -11.65 13.33
CA THR A 434 26.44 -10.75 13.25
C THR A 434 26.21 -9.74 12.14
N PHE A 435 26.32 -8.45 12.44
CA PHE A 435 26.15 -7.36 11.46
C PHE A 435 27.50 -7.00 10.79
N PRO A 436 27.79 -7.46 9.56
CA PRO A 436 29.05 -7.15 8.90
C PRO A 436 29.09 -5.69 8.45
N VAL A 437 30.30 -5.13 8.25
CA VAL A 437 30.49 -3.73 7.82
C VAL A 437 29.70 -3.41 6.53
N ALA A 438 29.61 -4.38 5.61
CA ALA A 438 28.82 -4.27 4.39
C ALA A 438 27.33 -4.03 4.66
N GLU A 439 26.73 -4.79 5.58
CA GLU A 439 25.31 -4.63 5.95
C GLU A 439 25.07 -3.30 6.66
N ARG A 440 25.93 -2.96 7.64
CA ARG A 440 25.87 -1.68 8.37
C ARG A 440 25.96 -0.47 7.43
N SER A 441 26.75 -0.60 6.34
CA SER A 441 26.92 0.43 5.31
C SER A 441 25.67 0.66 4.46
N ILE A 442 24.72 -0.27 4.46
CA ILE A 442 23.43 -0.14 3.76
C ILE A 442 22.34 0.34 4.72
N LEU A 443 22.29 -0.24 5.92
CA LEU A 443 21.30 0.11 6.95
C LEU A 443 21.38 1.59 7.36
N THR A 444 22.58 2.17 7.40
CA THR A 444 22.76 3.57 7.83
C THR A 444 22.23 4.58 6.80
N PRO A 445 22.59 4.54 5.50
CA PRO A 445 21.95 5.38 4.49
C PRO A 445 20.44 5.17 4.37
N LEU A 446 19.98 3.92 4.49
CA LEU A 446 18.56 3.56 4.46
C LEU A 446 17.80 4.23 5.62
N ALA A 447 18.35 4.22 6.83
CA ALA A 447 17.78 4.95 7.97
C ALA A 447 17.67 6.46 7.70
N GLY A 448 18.62 7.03 6.97
CA GLY A 448 18.56 8.43 6.52
C GLY A 448 17.41 8.71 5.55
N LEU A 449 17.16 7.81 4.58
CA LEU A 449 16.03 7.93 3.65
C LEU A 449 14.68 7.80 4.38
N ILE A 450 14.57 6.84 5.30
CA ILE A 450 13.38 6.67 6.13
C ILE A 450 13.16 7.90 7.00
N ALA A 451 14.21 8.47 7.59
CA ALA A 451 14.12 9.67 8.41
C ALA A 451 13.55 10.85 7.62
N GLN A 452 14.00 11.07 6.38
CA GLN A 452 13.48 12.14 5.53
C GLN A 452 12.01 11.94 5.18
N ALA A 453 11.61 10.71 4.82
CA ALA A 453 10.23 10.39 4.52
C ALA A 453 9.34 10.54 5.77
N LEU A 454 9.81 10.07 6.93
CA LEU A 454 9.12 10.18 8.20
C LEU A 454 8.96 11.64 8.63
N ASP A 455 9.99 12.48 8.48
CA ASP A 455 9.91 13.91 8.83
C ASP A 455 8.86 14.63 7.98
N ARG A 456 8.86 14.38 6.67
CA ARG A 456 7.86 14.90 5.74
C ARG A 456 6.46 14.42 6.09
N ALA A 457 6.30 13.13 6.36
CA ALA A 457 5.04 12.51 6.71
C ALA A 457 4.48 13.05 8.05
N ARG A 458 5.32 13.23 9.07
CA ARG A 458 4.91 13.82 10.34
C ARG A 458 4.45 15.27 10.18
N LEU A 459 5.14 16.06 9.37
CA LEU A 459 4.74 17.43 9.09
C LEU A 459 3.40 17.47 8.34
N TYR A 460 3.18 16.52 7.41
CA TYR A 460 1.92 16.38 6.70
C TYR A 460 0.79 16.00 7.68
N ASP A 461 0.95 14.94 8.46
CA ASP A 461 -0.05 14.46 9.43
C ASP A 461 -0.36 15.52 10.49
N ALA A 462 0.64 16.26 10.97
CA ALA A 462 0.44 17.35 11.93
C ALA A 462 -0.38 18.51 11.33
N LYS A 463 -0.08 18.90 10.07
CA LYS A 463 -0.84 19.93 9.37
C LYS A 463 -2.27 19.48 9.08
N HIS A 464 -2.43 18.25 8.60
CA HIS A 464 -3.74 17.66 8.32
C HIS A 464 -4.57 17.52 9.61
N GLY A 465 -3.97 17.07 10.71
CA GLY A 465 -4.61 17.01 12.01
C GLY A 465 -5.04 18.37 12.54
N LEU A 466 -4.22 19.42 12.36
CA LEU A 466 -4.59 20.79 12.73
C LEU A 466 -5.75 21.33 11.87
N ALA A 467 -5.71 21.06 10.56
CA ALA A 467 -6.78 21.42 9.63
C ALA A 467 -8.12 20.77 10.04
N LEU A 468 -8.12 19.46 10.31
CA LEU A 468 -9.30 18.73 10.77
C LEU A 468 -9.79 19.23 12.13
N ALA A 469 -8.88 19.50 13.08
CA ALA A 469 -9.26 20.04 14.39
C ALA A 469 -9.89 21.43 14.27
N LEU A 470 -9.34 22.31 13.43
CA LEU A 470 -9.91 23.63 13.17
C LEU A 470 -11.31 23.51 12.54
N GLN A 471 -11.48 22.65 11.54
CA GLN A 471 -12.77 22.38 10.92
C GLN A 471 -13.81 21.88 11.94
N GLN A 472 -13.43 20.92 12.80
CA GLN A 472 -14.30 20.41 13.87
C GLN A 472 -14.69 21.49 14.88
N THR A 473 -13.78 22.43 15.21
CA THR A 473 -14.12 23.54 16.12
C THR A 473 -15.05 24.58 15.48
N LEU A 474 -15.05 24.66 14.14
CA LEU A 474 -15.90 25.57 13.40
C LEU A 474 -17.27 24.96 13.10
N LEU A 475 -17.51 23.67 13.32
CA LEU A 475 -18.85 23.08 13.24
C LEU A 475 -19.49 22.99 14.65
N PRO A 476 -20.82 22.88 14.76
CA PRO A 476 -21.46 22.63 16.03
C PRO A 476 -20.96 21.30 16.63
N GLN A 477 -20.40 21.34 17.85
CA GLN A 477 -19.96 20.11 18.55
C GLN A 477 -21.14 19.20 18.91
N ALA A 478 -22.30 19.80 19.16
CA ALA A 478 -23.58 19.12 19.36
C ALA A 478 -24.70 20.07 18.92
N LEU A 479 -25.75 19.51 18.32
CA LEU A 479 -26.96 20.26 17.99
C LEU A 479 -27.86 20.35 19.22
N PRO A 480 -28.54 21.49 19.45
CA PRO A 480 -29.45 21.64 20.58
C PRO A 480 -30.64 20.69 20.45
N ASN A 481 -31.12 20.18 21.59
CA ASN A 481 -32.38 19.44 21.64
C ASN A 481 -33.56 20.41 21.53
N VAL A 482 -34.41 20.24 20.53
CA VAL A 482 -35.62 21.04 20.28
C VAL A 482 -36.84 20.15 20.49
N THR A 483 -37.67 20.49 21.47
CA THR A 483 -38.88 19.71 21.79
C THR A 483 -39.80 19.63 20.57
N GLY A 484 -40.20 18.41 20.20
CA GLY A 484 -41.05 18.18 19.02
C GLY A 484 -40.29 18.08 17.70
N LEU A 485 -38.95 18.04 17.71
CA LEU A 485 -38.13 17.89 16.52
C LEU A 485 -36.99 16.87 16.76
N GLU A 486 -36.97 15.80 15.97
CA GLU A 486 -35.84 14.88 15.89
C GLU A 486 -34.86 15.35 14.82
N VAL A 487 -33.57 15.32 15.14
CA VAL A 487 -32.51 15.83 14.25
C VAL A 487 -31.37 14.82 14.15
N ALA A 488 -30.90 14.59 12.94
CA ALA A 488 -29.63 13.91 12.70
C ALA A 488 -28.77 14.71 11.74
N ALA A 489 -27.48 14.82 12.04
CA ALA A 489 -26.51 15.46 11.18
C ALA A 489 -25.35 14.52 10.87
N ARG A 490 -24.79 14.70 9.67
CA ARG A 490 -23.55 14.06 9.25
C ARG A 490 -22.67 15.07 8.54
N TYR A 491 -21.39 15.00 8.87
CA TYR A 491 -20.34 15.74 8.19
C TYR A 491 -19.27 14.77 7.76
N PHE A 492 -18.87 14.82 6.50
CA PHE A 492 -17.80 14.00 5.98
C PHE A 492 -16.84 14.87 5.16
N PRO A 493 -15.60 15.07 5.63
CA PRO A 493 -14.60 15.81 4.86
C PRO A 493 -14.14 15.00 3.64
N ALA A 494 -13.85 15.68 2.52
CA ALA A 494 -13.15 15.12 1.38
C ALA A 494 -11.72 14.77 1.80
N GLY A 495 -11.37 13.49 1.75
CA GLY A 495 -10.08 12.97 2.22
C GLY A 495 -8.87 13.32 1.34
N GLN A 496 -8.94 14.35 0.49
CA GLN A 496 -7.89 14.71 -0.46
C GLN A 496 -7.02 15.85 0.08
N GLY A 497 -5.83 15.52 0.61
CA GLY A 497 -4.77 16.51 0.82
C GLY A 497 -4.88 17.35 2.10
N MET A 498 -4.40 18.61 2.02
CA MET A 498 -4.43 19.60 3.11
C MET A 498 -5.66 20.54 3.01
N ASN A 499 -6.70 20.10 2.31
CA ASN A 499 -7.90 20.91 2.08
C ASN A 499 -8.76 20.95 3.36
N ILE A 500 -9.38 22.09 3.64
CA ILE A 500 -10.34 22.27 4.73
C ILE A 500 -11.68 22.63 4.10
N GLY A 501 -12.73 21.89 4.42
CA GLY A 501 -14.06 22.11 3.88
C GLY A 501 -14.62 23.50 4.13
N GLY A 502 -15.35 24.00 3.12
CA GLY A 502 -16.21 25.17 3.21
C GLY A 502 -17.62 24.87 3.74
N ASP A 503 -18.02 23.59 3.74
CA ASP A 503 -19.35 23.13 4.16
C ASP A 503 -19.63 23.36 5.64
N PHE A 504 -20.83 23.86 5.96
CA PHE A 504 -21.31 24.00 7.32
C PHE A 504 -22.80 23.75 7.47
N TYR A 505 -23.20 23.47 8.71
CA TYR A 505 -24.59 23.46 9.14
C TYR A 505 -24.71 24.00 10.56
N ASP A 506 -25.90 24.45 10.94
CA ASP A 506 -26.25 24.78 12.33
C ASP A 506 -27.74 24.52 12.59
N LEU A 507 -28.07 24.27 13.85
CA LEU A 507 -29.45 24.22 14.35
C LEU A 507 -29.57 25.18 15.52
N ILE A 508 -30.46 26.16 15.38
CA ILE A 508 -30.59 27.30 16.29
C ILE A 508 -31.97 27.22 16.93
N ARG A 509 -32.02 27.08 18.26
CA ARG A 509 -33.29 27.15 18.99
C ARG A 509 -33.69 28.61 19.18
N LEU A 510 -34.77 29.04 18.54
CA LEU A 510 -35.25 30.43 18.60
C LEU A 510 -36.20 30.64 19.77
N THR A 511 -37.22 29.78 19.90
CA THR A 511 -38.17 29.80 21.01
C THR A 511 -38.45 28.37 21.51
N SER A 512 -39.50 28.18 22.33
CA SER A 512 -39.96 26.84 22.74
C SER A 512 -40.62 26.04 21.61
N THR A 513 -41.12 26.72 20.57
CA THR A 513 -41.86 26.10 19.46
C THR A 513 -41.27 26.42 18.08
N THR A 514 -40.22 27.23 18.02
CA THR A 514 -39.55 27.60 16.77
C THR A 514 -38.06 27.34 16.82
N ALA A 515 -37.51 26.91 15.69
CA ALA A 515 -36.09 26.67 15.49
C ALA A 515 -35.70 27.10 14.08
N ALA A 516 -34.40 27.33 13.84
CA ALA A 516 -33.86 27.53 12.51
C ALA A 516 -32.80 26.48 12.21
N ALA A 517 -32.83 25.97 10.99
CA ALA A 517 -31.77 25.13 10.45
C ALA A 517 -31.09 25.89 9.31
N VAL A 518 -29.76 25.83 9.28
CA VAL A 518 -28.95 26.42 8.20
C VAL A 518 -27.99 25.38 7.68
N ILE A 519 -27.77 25.40 6.37
CA ILE A 519 -26.70 24.67 5.70
C ILE A 519 -26.11 25.56 4.61
N GLY A 520 -24.82 25.43 4.35
CA GLY A 520 -24.17 26.19 3.30
C GLY A 520 -22.81 25.63 2.93
N ASP A 521 -22.29 26.14 1.82
CA ASP A 521 -20.96 25.84 1.31
C ASP A 521 -20.26 27.13 0.89
N VAL A 522 -18.98 27.25 1.28
CA VAL A 522 -18.11 28.37 0.95
C VAL A 522 -17.22 27.99 -0.22
N GLN A 523 -17.14 28.86 -1.22
CA GLN A 523 -16.26 28.65 -2.36
C GLN A 523 -14.81 28.36 -1.94
N GLY A 524 -14.33 27.17 -2.32
CA GLY A 524 -12.96 26.71 -2.13
C GLY A 524 -12.75 25.97 -0.80
N HIS A 525 -11.61 25.29 -0.69
CA HIS A 525 -11.39 24.29 0.37
C HIS A 525 -10.08 24.55 1.14
N ASP A 526 -9.89 25.76 1.65
CA ASP A 526 -8.67 26.17 2.38
C ASP A 526 -8.98 26.87 3.72
N MET A 527 -7.93 27.27 4.45
CA MET A 527 -8.07 27.94 5.75
C MET A 527 -8.92 29.22 5.70
N MET A 528 -8.91 29.94 4.58
CA MET A 528 -9.73 31.15 4.43
C MET A 528 -11.20 30.80 4.19
N ALA A 529 -11.50 29.67 3.52
CA ALA A 529 -12.86 29.16 3.35
C ALA A 529 -13.44 28.79 4.71
N ALA A 530 -12.68 28.04 5.51
CA ALA A 530 -13.06 27.64 6.85
C ALA A 530 -13.29 28.85 7.79
N ALA A 531 -12.44 29.88 7.70
CA ALA A 531 -12.64 31.11 8.47
C ALA A 531 -13.96 31.81 8.08
N LEU A 532 -14.24 31.92 6.77
CA LEU A 532 -15.47 32.51 6.26
C LEU A 532 -16.71 31.69 6.63
N MET A 533 -16.61 30.36 6.56
CA MET A 533 -17.62 29.40 6.99
C MET A 533 -18.03 29.67 8.45
N GLY A 534 -17.07 29.84 9.35
CA GLY A 534 -17.31 30.21 10.74
C GLY A 534 -18.00 31.58 10.88
N GLN A 535 -17.56 32.58 10.11
CA GLN A 535 -18.15 33.93 10.12
C GLN A 535 -19.60 33.92 9.64
N VAL A 536 -19.89 33.26 8.51
CA VAL A 536 -21.25 33.17 7.95
C VAL A 536 -22.18 32.42 8.90
N ARG A 537 -21.75 31.27 9.42
CA ARG A 537 -22.56 30.51 10.39
C ARG A 537 -22.91 31.38 11.59
N MET A 538 -21.95 32.11 12.15
CA MET A 538 -22.18 32.99 13.30
C MET A 538 -23.04 34.21 12.98
N ALA A 539 -22.90 34.79 11.78
CA ALA A 539 -23.76 35.88 11.32
C ALA A 539 -25.21 35.42 11.19
N VAL A 540 -25.46 34.30 10.51
CA VAL A 540 -26.78 33.68 10.40
C VAL A 540 -27.35 33.37 11.78
N HIS A 541 -26.54 32.76 12.65
CA HIS A 541 -26.93 32.46 14.04
C HIS A 541 -27.38 33.72 14.80
N SER A 542 -26.62 34.80 14.68
CA SER A 542 -26.91 36.07 15.34
C SER A 542 -28.20 36.71 14.82
N HIS A 543 -28.37 36.80 13.50
CA HIS A 543 -29.57 37.40 12.88
C HIS A 543 -30.83 36.60 13.16
N ALA A 544 -30.73 35.26 13.12
CA ALA A 544 -31.84 34.37 13.45
C ALA A 544 -32.26 34.52 14.91
N THR A 545 -31.31 34.54 15.85
CA THR A 545 -31.57 34.73 17.29
C THR A 545 -32.14 36.12 17.60
N ALA A 546 -31.80 37.12 16.78
CA ALA A 546 -32.39 38.47 16.86
C ALA A 546 -33.84 38.53 16.35
N GLY A 547 -34.36 37.45 15.75
CA GLY A 547 -35.74 37.33 15.29
C GLY A 547 -36.00 37.83 13.87
N ALA A 548 -34.96 37.99 13.05
CA ALA A 548 -35.11 38.38 11.65
C ALA A 548 -35.88 37.32 10.83
N ALA A 549 -36.63 37.76 9.83
CA ALA A 549 -37.33 36.88 8.89
C ALA A 549 -36.33 36.08 8.01
N PRO A 550 -36.73 34.94 7.40
CA PRO A 550 -35.83 34.09 6.60
C PRO A 550 -35.03 34.81 5.50
N ASP A 551 -35.69 35.71 4.77
CA ASP A 551 -35.08 36.56 3.75
C ASP A 551 -34.15 37.61 4.35
N GLU A 552 -34.58 38.27 5.44
CA GLU A 552 -33.79 39.29 6.13
C GLU A 552 -32.50 38.71 6.73
N VAL A 553 -32.52 37.47 7.23
CA VAL A 553 -31.31 36.77 7.71
C VAL A 553 -30.25 36.69 6.61
N LEU A 554 -30.63 36.30 5.39
CA LEU A 554 -29.71 36.22 4.25
C LEU A 554 -29.28 37.61 3.76
N ILE A 555 -30.18 38.60 3.74
CA ILE A 555 -29.86 40.00 3.38
C ILE A 555 -28.84 40.61 4.34
N HIS A 556 -29.01 40.41 5.65
CA HIS A 556 -28.08 40.92 6.65
C HIS A 556 -26.73 40.20 6.57
N THR A 557 -26.73 38.89 6.34
CA THR A 557 -25.50 38.11 6.15
C THR A 557 -24.74 38.54 4.88
N GLU A 558 -25.44 38.83 3.77
CA GLU A 558 -24.82 39.41 2.57
C GLU A 558 -24.12 40.73 2.88
N ARG A 559 -24.76 41.60 3.67
CA ARG A 559 -24.20 42.89 4.06
C ARG A 559 -22.93 42.72 4.90
N ASP A 560 -22.96 41.82 5.88
CA ASP A 560 -21.79 41.51 6.70
C ASP A 560 -20.62 41.00 5.83
N LEU A 561 -20.90 40.15 4.84
CA LEU A 561 -19.90 39.65 3.89
C LEU A 561 -19.34 40.73 2.96
N ALA A 562 -20.18 41.65 2.49
CA ALA A 562 -19.75 42.79 1.69
C ALA A 562 -18.78 43.69 2.47
N ASP A 563 -19.06 43.95 3.76
CA ASP A 563 -18.19 44.75 4.64
C ASP A 563 -16.84 44.07 4.90
N LEU A 564 -16.83 42.73 4.96
CA LEU A 564 -15.61 41.93 5.11
C LEU A 564 -14.73 41.89 3.84
N ASN A 565 -15.21 42.42 2.70
CA ASN A 565 -14.52 42.36 1.40
C ASN A 565 -14.07 40.96 1.00
N SER A 566 -14.90 39.94 1.28
CA SER A 566 -14.63 38.58 0.82
C SER A 566 -14.68 38.53 -0.71
N SER A 567 -13.63 38.01 -1.36
CA SER A 567 -13.65 37.72 -2.79
C SER A 567 -14.31 36.37 -3.13
N ARG A 568 -14.90 35.72 -2.12
CA ARG A 568 -15.50 34.38 -2.20
C ARG A 568 -16.99 34.47 -1.96
N PHE A 569 -17.73 33.62 -2.67
CA PHE A 569 -19.16 33.47 -2.46
C PHE A 569 -19.49 32.28 -1.57
N VAL A 570 -20.70 32.30 -1.00
CA VAL A 570 -21.22 31.26 -0.11
C VAL A 570 -22.62 30.89 -0.57
N SER A 571 -22.83 29.62 -0.89
CA SER A 571 -24.19 29.08 -1.06
C SER A 571 -24.79 28.84 0.33
N CYS A 572 -26.04 29.21 0.56
CA CYS A 572 -26.66 29.07 1.88
C CYS A 572 -28.16 28.83 1.78
N LEU A 573 -28.68 27.86 2.53
CA LEU A 573 -30.10 27.61 2.70
C LEU A 573 -30.47 27.82 4.17
N TYR A 574 -31.45 28.67 4.41
CA TYR A 574 -32.02 28.92 5.73
C TYR A 574 -33.45 28.40 5.80
N ALA A 575 -33.74 27.62 6.84
CA ALA A 575 -35.04 27.04 7.11
C ALA A 575 -35.55 27.45 8.49
N HIS A 576 -36.61 28.26 8.54
CA HIS A 576 -37.32 28.61 9.77
C HIS A 576 -38.43 27.59 10.02
N LEU A 577 -38.34 26.87 11.13
CA LEU A 577 -39.27 25.83 11.55
C LEU A 577 -40.22 26.39 12.60
N ASP A 578 -41.52 26.39 12.32
CA ASP A 578 -42.58 26.65 13.31
C ASP A 578 -43.31 25.33 13.62
N LEU A 579 -42.93 24.70 14.74
CA LEU A 579 -43.47 23.41 15.16
C LEU A 579 -44.90 23.52 15.70
N ALA A 580 -45.32 24.71 16.13
CA ALA A 580 -46.69 24.95 16.59
C ALA A 580 -47.64 25.11 15.40
N ARG A 581 -47.21 25.82 14.35
CA ARG A 581 -47.96 25.99 13.11
C ARG A 581 -47.81 24.82 12.14
N GLN A 582 -46.82 23.95 12.37
CA GLN A 582 -46.46 22.84 11.48
C GLN A 582 -46.10 23.36 10.08
N GLU A 583 -45.30 24.42 10.03
CA GLU A 583 -44.89 25.11 8.82
C GLU A 583 -43.37 25.29 8.81
N VAL A 584 -42.77 25.24 7.61
CA VAL A 584 -41.38 25.64 7.38
C VAL A 584 -41.33 26.75 6.34
N SER A 585 -40.58 27.81 6.63
CA SER A 585 -40.29 28.89 5.68
C SER A 585 -38.81 28.83 5.28
N LEU A 586 -38.56 28.69 3.98
CA LEU A 586 -37.25 28.48 3.37
C LEU A 586 -36.83 29.71 2.59
N ALA A 587 -35.55 30.09 2.69
CA ALA A 587 -34.90 31.05 1.80
C ALA A 587 -33.54 30.48 1.37
N SER A 588 -33.21 30.57 0.08
CA SER A 588 -31.95 30.05 -0.48
C SER A 588 -31.16 31.14 -1.19
N ALA A 589 -29.87 31.22 -0.88
CA ALA A 589 -28.85 31.96 -1.59
C ALA A 589 -28.03 30.98 -2.44
N GLY A 590 -28.56 30.56 -3.58
CA GLY A 590 -27.88 29.70 -4.55
C GLY A 590 -27.55 28.27 -4.09
N HIS A 591 -28.10 27.81 -2.96
CA HIS A 591 -27.85 26.46 -2.43
C HIS A 591 -28.76 25.41 -3.09
N PRO A 592 -28.33 24.12 -3.18
CA PRO A 592 -29.19 23.04 -3.65
C PRO A 592 -30.55 22.99 -2.95
N PRO A 593 -31.63 22.65 -3.67
CA PRO A 593 -32.97 22.56 -3.10
C PRO A 593 -33.05 21.41 -2.08
N PRO A 594 -33.75 21.59 -0.95
CA PRO A 594 -33.91 20.52 0.03
C PRO A 594 -34.83 19.41 -0.49
N LEU A 595 -34.75 18.24 0.13
CA LEU A 595 -35.69 17.14 -0.12
C LEU A 595 -36.73 17.08 0.98
N LEU A 596 -37.99 16.87 0.60
CA LEU A 596 -39.09 16.64 1.53
C LEU A 596 -39.60 15.22 1.35
N ARG A 597 -39.57 14.42 2.41
CA ARG A 597 -40.23 13.13 2.49
C ARG A 597 -41.53 13.26 3.28
N HIS A 598 -42.62 12.88 2.65
CA HIS A 598 -43.96 12.85 3.23
C HIS A 598 -44.16 11.60 4.10
N ALA A 599 -45.21 11.59 4.92
CA ALA A 599 -45.56 10.46 5.77
C ALA A 599 -45.90 9.17 4.99
N ASP A 600 -46.22 9.26 3.70
CA ASP A 600 -46.38 8.10 2.81
C ASP A 600 -45.06 7.58 2.23
N ASN A 601 -43.93 8.03 2.79
CA ASN A 601 -42.56 7.74 2.35
C ASN A 601 -42.23 8.18 0.92
N LYS A 602 -43.08 8.98 0.25
CA LYS A 602 -42.69 9.64 -0.99
C LYS A 602 -41.80 10.84 -0.70
N ALA A 603 -40.67 10.88 -1.37
CA ALA A 603 -39.74 11.99 -1.29
C ALA A 603 -39.74 12.78 -2.61
N GLU A 604 -39.72 14.10 -2.50
CA GLU A 604 -39.67 15.02 -3.62
C GLU A 604 -38.64 16.12 -3.39
N VAL A 605 -38.18 16.71 -4.49
CA VAL A 605 -37.34 17.91 -4.45
C VAL A 605 -38.24 19.10 -4.22
N VAL A 606 -37.91 19.92 -3.22
CA VAL A 606 -38.70 21.11 -2.91
C VAL A 606 -38.49 22.18 -3.98
N ASP A 607 -39.59 22.68 -4.55
CA ASP A 607 -39.56 23.79 -5.50
C ASP A 607 -39.34 25.12 -4.76
N ILE A 608 -38.10 25.59 -4.75
CA ILE A 608 -37.70 26.89 -4.21
C ILE A 608 -37.06 27.74 -5.31
N SER A 609 -37.31 29.06 -5.27
CA SER A 609 -36.63 30.02 -6.14
C SER A 609 -35.41 30.60 -5.43
N PRO A 610 -34.17 30.20 -5.78
CA PRO A 610 -32.98 30.70 -5.10
C PRO A 610 -32.67 32.15 -5.51
N GLY A 611 -32.23 32.95 -4.54
CA GLY A 611 -31.49 34.19 -4.78
C GLY A 611 -30.02 33.94 -5.15
N PRO A 612 -29.24 34.99 -5.46
CA PRO A 612 -27.82 34.83 -5.77
C PRO A 612 -27.02 34.33 -4.56
N PRO A 613 -25.95 33.55 -4.74
CA PRO A 613 -25.05 33.20 -3.64
C PRO A 613 -24.56 34.44 -2.89
N LEU A 614 -24.36 34.30 -1.57
CA LEU A 614 -23.86 35.39 -0.74
C LEU A 614 -22.44 35.77 -1.17
N GLY A 615 -22.05 37.04 -1.08
CA GLY A 615 -20.70 37.55 -1.41
C GLY A 615 -20.44 37.81 -2.89
N VAL A 616 -21.41 37.59 -3.78
CA VAL A 616 -21.27 37.84 -5.24
C VAL A 616 -21.34 39.33 -5.58
N GLY A 617 -21.78 40.19 -4.65
CA GLY A 617 -21.79 41.65 -4.83
C GLY A 617 -22.93 42.14 -5.75
N ALA A 618 -24.08 41.47 -5.73
CA ALA A 618 -25.23 41.74 -6.61
C ALA A 618 -26.11 42.92 -6.16
N GLY A 619 -25.55 43.94 -5.48
CA GLY A 619 -26.32 45.09 -4.99
C GLY A 619 -27.18 44.76 -3.77
N THR A 620 -28.50 45.01 -3.84
CA THR A 620 -29.46 44.59 -2.80
C THR A 620 -30.19 43.33 -3.27
N PRO A 621 -29.68 42.12 -2.94
CA PRO A 621 -30.29 40.89 -3.41
C PRO A 621 -31.67 40.68 -2.78
N SER A 622 -32.52 39.95 -3.50
CA SER A 622 -33.78 39.43 -2.98
C SER A 622 -33.67 37.92 -2.83
N TYR A 623 -34.10 37.41 -1.68
CA TYR A 623 -34.14 35.98 -1.35
C TYR A 623 -35.60 35.57 -1.15
N PRO A 624 -36.28 35.06 -2.20
CA PRO A 624 -37.69 34.68 -2.10
C PRO A 624 -37.93 33.63 -1.01
N VAL A 625 -38.99 33.83 -0.21
CA VAL A 625 -39.39 32.89 0.84
C VAL A 625 -40.43 31.91 0.30
N THR A 626 -40.13 30.61 0.39
CA THR A 626 -41.08 29.53 0.11
C THR A 626 -41.56 28.93 1.43
N THR A 627 -42.87 28.88 1.66
CA THR A 627 -43.46 28.29 2.88
C THR A 627 -44.23 27.01 2.55
N LEU A 628 -43.99 25.95 3.33
CA LEU A 628 -44.56 24.61 3.10
C LEU A 628 -45.02 23.99 4.42
N PRO A 629 -45.99 23.06 4.38
CA PRO A 629 -46.37 22.28 5.56
C PRO A 629 -45.22 21.37 6.02
N LEU A 630 -44.95 21.39 7.32
CA LEU A 630 -44.00 20.52 8.00
C LEU A 630 -44.75 19.73 9.08
N LEU A 631 -45.57 18.79 8.62
CA LEU A 631 -46.45 17.98 9.46
C LEU A 631 -45.64 16.94 10.28
N PRO A 632 -46.16 16.42 11.40
CA PRO A 632 -45.54 15.30 12.09
C PRO A 632 -45.24 14.14 11.14
N GLU A 633 -44.13 13.44 11.35
CA GLU A 633 -43.66 12.32 10.52
C GLU A 633 -43.15 12.71 9.12
N THR A 634 -43.26 13.97 8.69
CA THR A 634 -42.51 14.48 7.52
C THR A 634 -41.03 14.60 7.82
N LEU A 635 -40.17 14.47 6.81
CA LEU A 635 -38.73 14.60 6.98
C LEU A 635 -38.19 15.59 5.94
N LEU A 636 -37.57 16.66 6.42
CA LEU A 636 -36.85 17.63 5.61
C LEU A 636 -35.34 17.29 5.64
N ALA A 637 -34.74 17.09 4.47
CA ALA A 637 -33.32 16.82 4.32
C ALA A 637 -32.63 18.00 3.61
N LEU A 638 -31.67 18.62 4.30
CA LEU A 638 -30.80 19.66 3.78
C LEU A 638 -29.41 19.06 3.57
N TYR A 639 -28.76 19.37 2.45
CA TYR A 639 -27.47 18.77 2.09
C TYR A 639 -26.65 19.72 1.22
N THR A 640 -25.33 19.58 1.28
CA THR A 640 -24.40 20.26 0.37
C THR A 640 -24.23 19.49 -0.94
N ASP A 641 -23.71 20.17 -1.96
CA ASP A 641 -23.53 19.60 -3.29
C ASP A 641 -22.61 18.38 -3.31
N GLY A 642 -21.64 18.24 -2.40
CA GLY A 642 -20.83 17.02 -2.28
C GLY A 642 -21.62 15.72 -2.06
N LEU A 643 -22.89 15.79 -1.63
CA LEU A 643 -23.77 14.61 -1.57
C LEU A 643 -24.35 14.19 -2.93
N VAL A 644 -24.37 15.08 -3.92
CA VAL A 644 -25.03 14.90 -5.22
C VAL A 644 -24.12 15.16 -6.42
N GLU A 645 -22.97 15.81 -6.23
CA GLU A 645 -22.04 16.17 -7.29
C GLU A 645 -21.14 14.97 -7.64
N ASP A 646 -21.25 14.53 -8.89
CA ASP A 646 -20.44 13.45 -9.46
C ASP A 646 -19.94 13.90 -10.85
N PRO A 647 -18.61 13.95 -11.09
CA PRO A 647 -18.06 14.48 -12.34
C PRO A 647 -18.60 13.78 -13.58
N GLY A 648 -19.17 14.56 -14.48
CA GLY A 648 -19.74 14.05 -15.74
C GLY A 648 -21.18 13.56 -15.63
N THR A 649 -21.82 13.69 -14.47
CA THR A 649 -23.24 13.39 -14.25
C THR A 649 -24.05 14.69 -14.12
N ASP A 650 -25.29 14.70 -14.62
CA ASP A 650 -26.24 15.81 -14.44
C ASP A 650 -26.72 15.85 -12.98
N ILE A 651 -26.49 16.98 -12.31
CA ILE A 651 -26.84 17.20 -10.89
C ILE A 651 -28.35 17.04 -10.64
N THR A 652 -29.20 17.39 -11.62
CA THR A 652 -30.66 17.24 -11.48
C THR A 652 -31.04 15.77 -11.32
N ARG A 653 -30.33 14.90 -12.03
CA ARG A 653 -30.55 13.45 -11.98
C ARG A 653 -30.06 12.86 -10.67
N THR A 654 -28.89 13.27 -10.18
CA THR A 654 -28.36 12.77 -8.90
C THR A 654 -29.20 13.22 -7.72
N ILE A 655 -29.74 14.45 -7.73
CA ILE A 655 -30.72 14.93 -6.76
C ILE A 655 -32.00 14.07 -6.80
N ALA A 656 -32.53 13.78 -7.99
CA ALA A 656 -33.72 12.94 -8.13
C ALA A 656 -33.48 11.49 -7.65
N ASP A 657 -32.29 10.94 -7.90
CA ASP A 657 -31.88 9.63 -7.40
C ASP A 657 -31.74 9.61 -5.88
N LEU A 658 -31.19 10.67 -5.29
CA LEU A 658 -31.12 10.85 -3.82
C LEU A 658 -32.52 10.94 -3.21
N ALA A 659 -33.43 11.69 -3.81
CA ALA A 659 -34.83 11.76 -3.39
C ALA A 659 -35.50 10.39 -3.43
N ARG A 660 -35.32 9.64 -4.51
CA ARG A 660 -35.85 8.27 -4.62
C ARG A 660 -35.28 7.36 -3.51
N HIS A 661 -33.97 7.41 -3.25
CA HIS A 661 -33.33 6.62 -2.19
C HIS A 661 -33.83 7.01 -0.78
N LEU A 662 -34.07 8.30 -0.54
CA LEU A 662 -34.67 8.80 0.71
C LEU A 662 -36.06 8.21 0.98
N GLY A 663 -36.87 8.07 -0.07
CA GLY A 663 -38.19 7.43 0.01
C GLY A 663 -38.12 5.90 0.16
N GLU A 664 -37.23 5.24 -0.57
CA GLU A 664 -37.03 3.77 -0.50
C GLU A 664 -36.45 3.29 0.84
N SER A 665 -35.76 4.17 1.57
CA SER A 665 -35.11 3.83 2.84
C SER A 665 -36.07 3.61 4.03
N GLY A 666 -37.38 3.83 3.85
CA GLY A 666 -38.43 3.52 4.82
C GLY A 666 -38.25 4.18 6.19
N ASP A 667 -38.72 3.50 7.25
CA ASP A 667 -38.76 4.01 8.63
C ASP A 667 -37.45 3.75 9.40
N LEU A 668 -36.30 3.77 8.71
CA LEU A 668 -35.01 3.68 9.38
C LEU A 668 -34.86 4.82 10.41
N PRO A 669 -34.26 4.55 11.58
CA PRO A 669 -33.90 5.60 12.53
C PRO A 669 -33.07 6.70 11.84
N LEU A 670 -33.29 7.97 12.18
CA LEU A 670 -32.70 9.12 11.46
C LEU A 670 -31.18 9.02 11.29
N HIS A 671 -30.46 8.51 12.29
CA HIS A 671 -29.01 8.33 12.22
C HIS A 671 -28.59 7.28 11.17
N GLN A 672 -29.31 6.16 11.06
CA GLN A 672 -29.06 5.13 10.05
C GLN A 672 -29.48 5.60 8.66
N LEU A 673 -30.56 6.39 8.57
CA LEU A 673 -30.99 7.02 7.33
C LEU A 673 -29.92 7.98 6.81
N ALA A 674 -29.37 8.84 7.68
CA ALA A 674 -28.29 9.74 7.31
C ALA A 674 -27.05 8.99 6.80
N ASP A 675 -26.66 7.90 7.47
CA ASP A 675 -25.54 7.06 7.03
C ASP A 675 -25.84 6.38 5.68
N SER A 676 -27.08 5.94 5.44
CA SER A 676 -27.51 5.32 4.19
C SER A 676 -27.48 6.30 3.01
N LEU A 677 -27.92 7.55 3.21
CA LEU A 677 -27.89 8.59 2.19
C LEU A 677 -26.44 8.90 1.76
N VAL A 678 -25.53 9.04 2.74
CA VAL A 678 -24.12 9.30 2.44
C VAL A 678 -23.45 8.10 1.74
N GLN A 679 -23.77 6.87 2.16
CA GLN A 679 -23.22 5.67 1.53
C GLN A 679 -23.74 5.43 0.11
N HIS A 680 -24.97 5.88 -0.20
CA HIS A 680 -25.56 5.73 -1.53
C HIS A 680 -24.70 6.42 -2.61
N THR A 681 -24.23 7.63 -2.32
CA THR A 681 -23.39 8.43 -3.24
C THR A 681 -21.96 7.88 -3.34
N ARG A 682 -21.44 7.20 -2.30
CA ARG A 682 -20.05 6.70 -2.23
C ARG A 682 -19.76 5.43 -3.03
N ARG A 683 -20.70 4.94 -3.84
CA ARG A 683 -20.54 3.66 -4.57
C ARG A 683 -19.55 3.73 -5.74
N THR A 684 -19.09 4.91 -6.16
CA THR A 684 -18.29 5.08 -7.39
C THR A 684 -16.90 5.70 -7.25
N ASN A 685 -16.51 6.36 -6.15
CA ASN A 685 -15.12 6.78 -5.82
C ASN A 685 -15.10 7.52 -4.45
N GLN A 686 -13.90 7.86 -3.93
CA GLN A 686 -13.75 8.76 -2.77
C GLN A 686 -14.43 10.13 -3.04
N PRO A 687 -15.03 10.79 -2.03
CA PRO A 687 -15.65 12.11 -2.19
C PRO A 687 -14.63 13.12 -2.72
N ILE A 688 -15.05 13.89 -3.73
CA ILE A 688 -14.23 14.95 -4.33
C ILE A 688 -14.41 16.26 -3.54
N ASP A 689 -15.57 16.43 -2.90
CA ASP A 689 -15.89 17.54 -2.00
C ASP A 689 -16.45 17.06 -0.66
N ASP A 690 -16.50 17.98 0.30
CA ASP A 690 -17.05 17.79 1.63
C ASP A 690 -18.56 17.52 1.55
N ILE A 691 -19.10 16.84 2.57
CA ILE A 691 -20.52 16.52 2.65
C ILE A 691 -21.03 16.97 4.00
N ALA A 692 -21.95 17.93 4.01
CA ALA A 692 -22.84 18.16 5.15
C ALA A 692 -24.26 17.70 4.83
N LEU A 693 -24.89 17.06 5.81
CA LEU A 693 -26.26 16.56 5.73
C LEU A 693 -26.96 16.83 7.06
N LEU A 694 -28.16 17.43 6.98
CA LEU A 694 -29.03 17.70 8.12
C LEU A 694 -30.44 17.15 7.85
N LEU A 695 -30.89 16.24 8.70
CA LEU A 695 -32.20 15.60 8.67
C LEU A 695 -33.06 16.14 9.81
N LEU A 696 -34.27 16.62 9.49
CA LEU A 696 -35.18 17.28 10.40
C LEU A 696 -36.56 16.62 10.33
N GLN A 697 -36.99 15.94 11.40
CA GLN A 697 -38.30 15.29 11.47
C GLN A 697 -39.12 15.83 12.64
N PRO A 698 -40.28 16.46 12.43
CA PRO A 698 -41.17 16.86 13.52
C PRO A 698 -41.84 15.64 14.13
N ASN A 699 -41.84 15.58 15.45
CA ASN A 699 -42.54 14.57 16.23
C ASN A 699 -43.91 15.09 16.68
N ARG A 700 -44.86 14.18 16.92
CA ARG A 700 -46.10 14.56 17.60
C ARG A 700 -45.74 15.11 18.98
N LEU A 701 -46.08 16.37 19.24
CA LEU A 701 -46.06 16.93 20.59
C LEU A 701 -47.04 16.12 21.44
N VAL A 702 -46.55 15.37 22.42
CA VAL A 702 -47.39 14.72 23.41
C VAL A 702 -47.85 15.83 24.36
N GLU A 703 -49.12 16.22 24.26
CA GLU A 703 -49.74 17.10 25.26
C GLU A 703 -49.60 16.43 26.64
N SER A 704 -48.95 17.14 27.57
CA SER A 704 -48.70 16.68 28.94
C SER A 704 -49.92 16.87 29.82
#